data_AF-A0A928NIZ2-F1
#
_entry.id   AF-A0A928NIZ2-F1
#
_cell.length_a   1.000
_cell.length_b   1.000
_cell.length_c   1.000
_cell.angle_alpha   90.00
_cell.angle_beta   90.00
_cell.angle_gamma   90.00
#
_symmetry.space_group_name_H-M   'P 1'
#
loop_
_entity.id
_entity.type
_entity.pdbx_description
1 polymer ?
#
loop_
_entity_poly.entity_id
_entity_poly.type
_entity_poly.pdbx_seq_one_letter_code
_entity_poly.pdbx_strand_id
1 'polypeptide(L)'
;MKKLISLVLCLIMIVSCFSCVSFAESEIQIVVDGSYLTMDQSPIIVEGRTLVPLRAIFEALGATVTWDDTTKTATGVLGTTTVSLQIDNTQAKVNGKDVTLDVPAQIVNSRTLVPVRFISESLGLKVDWDDATKTVIITTPLKLIKEWNFEDKTILKENEDFIAGGGISAKNIAISTEQNATDNGSKSLKMAERTSSNHRVKLMNAFSEDMIGKTYTITAKAYLSDASGSVRMGLYSTTNTEYATKPIAEVSVKAEKGKWVDLKLTYKHENTIITQIGFDQYQSARSDNIFIDDVKIFLGTDEVFKPTKYGDLTLIKEWTFNDTETFKNNTDFITGGGYNADGVSVSADFDANGNGKSLKLDKRTNLAHRIKFKNVFTKENIGKVYTVKAKVYVPDYDMISVVGAYSDVNTIYAMSPISYTSTPIKKNTWTEVEYSFLHEKEMITQLGFGQADGKTVPLFYIDDVQVFEGGVVKEEVLEDLTVTDGHRPVPTEFSNGKGYDDLIYFGEGKKTADELLKALPEGKEVVGGNYIAEYLQKNLEKQDRYNPEHGKLEVIDVSGMPFTKAVRATVYNPLDPAYAFQLGLGTPLEGKAEEGDVCLLRLWMRTEKGGQGEAQMGNVMVVIEENGGGYAKTITANVTNASEWKEFYFPFKFKDNYTHATIRLAYYTQVVDIGGYTITNYGKDVDIDSLPTDTNSSPYLARDAAWRKEAWERIENIRKDNFSIVVKDKNGNLVNDADIKVNMYEHEFEWGVAIHSSILKDDFYRKELQKNFNAAVCENHCKWNIYDQDPSLTEDILKEAKNIGIKYIRGHLLAPPAPFVYTEGNTTTPKDLPEIYNDKDALLKRIKDHVDEITTHLKEYIPYEWDVVNEAARRHDIRDEYGLEIIKQTYDIARQAMGETGRLYYNDFTLDQTFYDMMDGFVEAGIDIDGIGLQSHYGSPLNPESIYNIYEKMAAYGKRLKVTEYDFSTTDFELQANFTRDFMITTFSHPSMDGLIMWGFRGGASNQYVLFDRNNNPKPALTVWQDLIYNKWWTDKEGKTDSNGTFNVDAYFGDYDITVTKDGKTYKTTAKLYKNSDRTLEVVID
;
A
#
# COMPACT_ATOMS: atom_id res chain seq x y z
N MET A 1 20.89 57.68 -58.48
CA MET A 1 21.50 57.97 -57.17
C MET A 1 20.90 57.12 -56.04
N LYS A 2 19.69 57.37 -55.52
CA LYS A 2 19.14 56.61 -54.37
C LYS A 2 19.19 55.08 -54.51
N LYS A 3 18.82 54.52 -55.68
CA LYS A 3 18.92 53.07 -55.96
C LYS A 3 20.36 52.50 -55.99
N LEU A 4 21.38 53.33 -56.19
CA LEU A 4 22.80 52.93 -56.14
C LEU A 4 23.34 53.02 -54.71
N ILE A 5 22.92 54.04 -53.97
CA ILE A 5 23.19 54.21 -52.54
C ILE A 5 22.58 53.03 -51.74
N SER A 6 21.35 52.62 -52.05
CA SER A 6 20.76 51.39 -51.48
C SER A 6 21.57 50.14 -51.80
N LEU A 7 22.11 50.00 -53.02
CA LEU A 7 22.88 48.81 -53.39
C LEU A 7 24.23 48.74 -52.65
N VAL A 8 24.90 49.89 -52.51
CA VAL A 8 26.21 49.99 -51.83
C VAL A 8 26.07 49.89 -50.30
N LEU A 9 25.01 50.45 -49.70
CA LEU A 9 24.72 50.24 -48.27
C LEU A 9 24.34 48.80 -47.95
N CYS A 10 23.56 48.13 -48.81
CA CYS A 10 23.33 46.68 -48.67
C CYS A 10 24.64 45.90 -48.77
N LEU A 11 25.52 46.22 -49.72
CA LEU A 11 26.77 45.48 -49.89
C LEU A 11 27.78 45.74 -48.75
N ILE A 12 27.80 46.93 -48.14
CA ILE A 12 28.70 47.25 -47.03
C ILE A 12 28.28 46.55 -45.73
N MET A 13 26.98 46.47 -45.41
CA MET A 13 26.53 45.68 -44.25
C MET A 13 26.73 44.16 -44.43
N ILE A 14 26.72 43.68 -45.67
CA ILE A 14 26.99 42.27 -46.02
C ILE A 14 28.50 41.94 -45.98
N VAL A 15 29.38 42.96 -45.91
CA VAL A 15 30.86 42.78 -45.97
C VAL A 15 31.58 43.24 -44.69
N SER A 16 30.85 43.74 -43.68
CA SER A 16 31.31 43.72 -42.27
C SER A 16 31.29 42.32 -41.62
N CYS A 17 31.23 41.27 -42.46
CA CYS A 17 31.70 39.93 -42.13
C CYS A 17 33.09 39.93 -41.46
N PHE A 18 33.37 38.85 -40.73
CA PHE A 18 34.61 38.59 -39.98
C PHE A 18 34.77 39.34 -38.64
N SER A 19 33.65 39.59 -37.96
CA SER A 19 33.58 39.29 -36.52
C SER A 19 32.96 37.90 -36.37
N CYS A 20 33.56 37.05 -35.53
CA CYS A 20 33.31 35.60 -35.41
C CYS A 20 31.92 35.10 -35.86
N VAL A 21 31.90 34.20 -36.86
CA VAL A 21 30.85 33.17 -36.88
C VAL A 21 31.17 32.26 -35.70
N SER A 22 30.59 32.57 -34.53
CA SER A 22 30.45 31.54 -33.52
C SER A 22 29.51 30.52 -34.13
N PHE A 23 29.99 29.29 -34.33
CA PHE A 23 29.07 28.18 -34.26
C PHE A 23 28.41 28.31 -32.90
N ALA A 24 27.08 28.38 -32.86
CA ALA A 24 26.37 28.18 -31.62
C ALA A 24 26.68 26.74 -31.20
N GLU A 25 27.38 26.59 -30.09
CA GLU A 25 27.62 25.29 -29.48
C GLU A 25 26.24 24.65 -29.21
N SER A 26 26.10 23.37 -29.53
CA SER A 26 24.80 22.68 -29.43
C SER A 26 24.27 22.75 -28.00
N GLU A 27 23.13 23.42 -27.81
CA GLU A 27 22.53 23.59 -26.48
C GLU A 27 22.18 22.24 -25.86
N ILE A 28 22.43 22.14 -24.55
CA ILE A 28 22.36 20.90 -23.80
C ILE A 28 20.92 20.62 -23.37
N GLN A 29 20.46 19.39 -23.59
CA GLN A 29 19.07 18.97 -23.34
C GLN A 29 18.94 18.04 -22.12
N ILE A 30 17.74 17.95 -21.54
CA ILE A 30 17.43 17.08 -20.40
C ILE A 30 16.10 16.37 -20.62
N VAL A 31 16.04 15.07 -20.30
CA VAL A 31 14.87 14.18 -20.46
C VAL A 31 14.62 13.41 -19.16
N VAL A 32 13.38 13.35 -18.70
CA VAL A 32 12.94 12.61 -17.50
C VAL A 32 11.72 11.77 -17.85
N ASP A 33 11.74 10.47 -17.56
CA ASP A 33 10.70 9.49 -17.91
C ASP A 33 10.24 9.60 -19.39
N GLY A 34 11.22 9.77 -20.29
CA GLY A 34 11.00 9.95 -21.73
C GLY A 34 10.49 11.34 -22.16
N SER A 35 10.26 12.26 -21.22
CA SER A 35 9.76 13.63 -21.47
C SER A 35 10.88 14.67 -21.41
N TYR A 36 10.98 15.52 -22.45
CA TYR A 36 11.95 16.63 -22.47
C TYR A 36 11.56 17.73 -21.47
N LEU A 37 12.51 18.16 -20.63
CA LEU A 37 12.32 19.29 -19.74
C LEU A 37 12.54 20.61 -20.47
N THR A 38 11.54 21.50 -20.39
CA THR A 38 11.68 22.88 -20.86
C THR A 38 12.21 23.73 -19.71
N MET A 39 13.29 24.49 -19.96
CA MET A 39 13.99 25.28 -18.95
C MET A 39 14.05 26.75 -19.40
N ASP A 40 13.95 27.69 -18.45
CA ASP A 40 14.03 29.13 -18.73
C ASP A 40 15.47 29.68 -18.73
N GLN A 41 16.43 28.83 -18.42
CA GLN A 41 17.87 29.06 -18.52
C GLN A 41 18.53 27.76 -19.00
N SER A 42 19.17 27.79 -20.17
CA SER A 42 19.86 26.62 -20.73
C SER A 42 21.01 26.15 -19.81
N PRO A 43 21.30 24.84 -19.75
CA PRO A 43 22.49 24.33 -19.05
C PRO A 43 23.78 24.86 -19.65
N ILE A 44 24.85 24.86 -18.86
CA ILE A 44 26.19 25.32 -19.28
C ILE A 44 27.26 24.28 -18.92
N ILE A 45 28.40 24.31 -19.61
CA ILE A 45 29.58 23.54 -19.20
C ILE A 45 30.59 24.48 -18.53
N VAL A 46 30.98 24.13 -17.31
CA VAL A 46 32.06 24.78 -16.57
C VAL A 46 33.06 23.70 -16.17
N GLU A 47 34.34 23.90 -16.48
CA GLU A 47 35.45 22.96 -16.18
C GLU A 47 35.20 21.49 -16.58
N GLY A 48 34.42 21.26 -17.64
CA GLY A 48 34.07 19.92 -18.11
C GLY A 48 32.96 19.23 -17.29
N ARG A 49 32.09 20.00 -16.63
CA ARG A 49 30.84 19.53 -15.99
C ARG A 49 29.64 20.31 -16.49
N THR A 50 28.56 19.58 -16.76
CA THR A 50 27.25 20.16 -17.13
C THR A 50 26.52 20.63 -15.88
N LEU A 51 26.34 21.94 -15.76
CA LEU A 51 25.57 22.59 -14.72
C LEU A 51 24.19 22.95 -15.26
N VAL A 52 23.13 22.55 -14.54
CA VAL A 52 21.72 22.67 -14.93
C VAL A 52 20.94 23.48 -13.88
N PRO A 53 19.85 24.16 -14.23
CA PRO A 53 18.99 24.80 -13.22
C PRO A 53 18.43 23.81 -12.19
N LEU A 54 18.81 23.99 -10.91
CA LEU A 54 18.43 23.10 -9.79
C LEU A 54 16.92 22.80 -9.75
N ARG A 55 16.13 23.87 -9.84
CA ARG A 55 14.68 23.83 -9.64
C ARG A 55 13.95 22.97 -10.66
N ALA A 56 14.34 23.03 -11.94
CA ALA A 56 13.60 22.37 -13.00
C ALA A 56 13.69 20.84 -12.96
N ILE A 57 14.81 20.27 -12.50
CA ILE A 57 14.92 18.81 -12.29
C ILE A 57 14.11 18.39 -11.07
N PHE A 58 14.28 19.09 -9.95
CA PHE A 58 13.55 18.79 -8.71
C PHE A 58 12.02 18.89 -8.91
N GLU A 59 11.51 19.98 -9.50
CA GLU A 59 10.07 20.16 -9.75
C GLU A 59 9.50 19.12 -10.72
N ALA A 60 10.25 18.73 -11.77
CA ALA A 60 9.82 17.67 -12.70
C ALA A 60 9.63 16.31 -12.02
N LEU A 61 10.34 16.09 -10.91
CA LEU A 61 10.28 14.87 -10.09
C LEU A 61 9.33 15.02 -8.88
N GLY A 62 8.57 16.12 -8.79
CA GLY A 62 7.63 16.39 -7.70
C GLY A 62 8.26 16.94 -6.42
N ALA A 63 9.50 17.41 -6.48
CA ALA A 63 10.28 17.88 -5.34
C ALA A 63 10.16 19.40 -5.11
N THR A 64 10.48 19.86 -3.89
CA THR A 64 10.41 21.29 -3.51
C THR A 64 11.79 21.94 -3.50
N VAL A 65 11.92 23.22 -3.89
CA VAL A 65 13.23 23.94 -3.91
C VAL A 65 13.14 25.35 -3.33
N THR A 66 13.93 25.57 -2.28
CA THR A 66 14.04 26.81 -1.49
C THR A 66 15.38 27.54 -1.73
N TRP A 67 15.42 28.84 -1.39
CA TRP A 67 16.58 29.71 -1.57
C TRP A 67 16.71 30.66 -0.37
N ASP A 68 17.89 30.70 0.26
CA ASP A 68 18.26 31.72 1.25
C ASP A 68 19.15 32.77 0.60
N ASP A 69 18.63 34.00 0.52
CA ASP A 69 19.32 35.12 -0.10
C ASP A 69 20.41 35.76 0.79
N THR A 70 20.40 35.48 2.10
CA THR A 70 21.40 36.00 3.06
C THR A 70 22.70 35.21 2.94
N THR A 71 22.60 33.88 2.93
CA THR A 71 23.76 32.99 2.79
C THR A 71 24.10 32.65 1.34
N LYS A 72 23.19 32.93 0.40
CA LYS A 72 23.26 32.53 -1.03
C LYS A 72 23.29 31.00 -1.18
N THR A 73 22.34 30.33 -0.53
CA THR A 73 22.23 28.86 -0.48
C THR A 73 20.92 28.37 -1.08
N ALA A 74 20.97 27.41 -2.01
CA ALA A 74 19.80 26.74 -2.55
C ALA A 74 19.62 25.35 -1.92
N THR A 75 18.38 24.96 -1.61
CA THR A 75 18.08 23.64 -1.03
C THR A 75 16.87 22.99 -1.71
N GLY A 76 17.06 21.80 -2.30
CA GLY A 76 16.01 20.98 -2.89
C GLY A 76 15.70 19.74 -2.04
N VAL A 77 14.44 19.33 -1.95
CA VAL A 77 13.96 18.16 -1.18
C VAL A 77 12.99 17.31 -1.99
N LEU A 78 13.35 16.05 -2.26
CA LEU A 78 12.49 15.01 -2.86
C LEU A 78 12.42 13.80 -1.92
N GLY A 79 11.22 13.42 -1.48
CA GLY A 79 11.08 12.44 -0.39
C GLY A 79 11.81 12.98 0.84
N THR A 80 12.98 12.42 1.17
CA THR A 80 13.92 13.02 2.13
C THR A 80 15.27 13.40 1.59
N THR A 81 15.64 13.07 0.35
CA THR A 81 16.91 13.57 -0.16
C THR A 81 16.85 15.08 -0.24
N THR A 82 17.54 15.70 0.71
CA THR A 82 17.72 17.13 0.89
C THR A 82 19.11 17.50 0.38
N VAL A 83 19.17 18.19 -0.74
CA VAL A 83 20.41 18.68 -1.35
C VAL A 83 20.48 20.18 -1.14
N SER A 84 21.37 20.64 -0.26
CA SER A 84 21.64 22.06 -0.01
C SER A 84 23.03 22.46 -0.49
N LEU A 85 23.19 23.63 -1.07
CA LEU A 85 24.46 24.09 -1.63
C LEU A 85 24.58 25.61 -1.66
N GLN A 86 25.77 26.11 -1.38
CA GLN A 86 26.06 27.54 -1.39
C GLN A 86 26.71 27.94 -2.72
N ILE A 87 26.35 29.12 -3.24
CA ILE A 87 26.91 29.64 -4.48
C ILE A 87 28.39 30.00 -4.32
N ASP A 88 29.16 29.77 -5.38
CA ASP A 88 30.61 29.93 -5.45
C ASP A 88 31.39 29.10 -4.40
N ASN A 89 30.73 28.08 -3.81
CA ASN A 89 31.31 27.13 -2.88
C ASN A 89 31.25 25.73 -3.47
N THR A 90 32.37 24.99 -3.40
CA THR A 90 32.44 23.59 -3.83
C THR A 90 31.92 22.62 -2.76
N GLN A 91 31.70 23.05 -1.52
CA GLN A 91 31.06 22.23 -0.50
C GLN A 91 29.53 22.39 -0.59
N ALA A 92 28.87 21.33 -1.06
CA ALA A 92 27.43 21.11 -0.90
C ALA A 92 27.16 20.22 0.32
N LYS A 93 25.90 20.02 0.66
CA LYS A 93 25.44 19.06 1.66
C LYS A 93 24.27 18.24 1.15
N VAL A 94 24.41 16.91 1.15
CA VAL A 94 23.33 15.96 0.88
C VAL A 94 22.94 15.32 2.22
N ASN A 95 21.67 15.45 2.60
CA ASN A 95 21.14 15.02 3.90
C ASN A 95 22.00 15.52 5.08
N GLY A 96 22.48 16.77 4.98
CA GLY A 96 23.33 17.43 5.97
C GLY A 96 24.82 17.02 5.97
N LYS A 97 25.20 15.91 5.34
CA LYS A 97 26.61 15.51 5.17
C LYS A 97 27.27 16.35 4.08
N ASP A 98 28.45 16.91 4.34
CA ASP A 98 29.23 17.66 3.34
C ASP A 98 29.64 16.75 2.17
N VAL A 99 29.33 17.16 0.95
CA VAL A 99 29.71 16.51 -0.31
C VAL A 99 30.36 17.55 -1.20
N THR A 100 31.59 17.28 -1.64
CA THR A 100 32.31 18.18 -2.55
C THR A 100 31.77 18.06 -3.97
N LEU A 101 31.29 19.17 -4.52
CA LEU A 101 30.99 19.34 -5.93
C LEU A 101 32.28 19.41 -6.74
N ASP A 102 32.34 18.71 -7.87
CA ASP A 102 33.42 18.82 -8.86
C ASP A 102 33.63 20.28 -9.34
N VAL A 103 32.54 21.06 -9.39
CA VAL A 103 32.51 22.47 -9.79
C VAL A 103 31.47 23.17 -8.90
N PRO A 104 31.75 24.36 -8.33
CA PRO A 104 30.82 25.02 -7.42
C PRO A 104 29.49 25.36 -8.11
N ALA A 105 28.42 25.44 -7.34
CA ALA A 105 27.15 25.95 -7.83
C ALA A 105 27.26 27.44 -8.15
N GLN A 106 26.64 27.90 -9.24
CA GLN A 106 26.79 29.27 -9.74
C GLN A 106 25.43 29.92 -10.04
N ILE A 107 25.33 31.23 -9.83
CA ILE A 107 24.17 31.99 -10.31
C ILE A 107 24.46 32.52 -11.72
N VAL A 108 23.68 32.06 -12.69
CA VAL A 108 23.69 32.57 -14.07
C VAL A 108 22.31 33.08 -14.39
N ASN A 109 22.21 34.34 -14.84
CA ASN A 109 20.95 35.02 -15.15
C ASN A 109 19.86 34.93 -14.06
N SER A 110 20.25 34.99 -12.78
CA SER A 110 19.36 34.81 -11.62
C SER A 110 18.71 33.42 -11.51
N ARG A 111 19.38 32.38 -12.01
CA ARG A 111 19.09 30.97 -11.75
C ARG A 111 20.29 30.31 -11.10
N THR A 112 20.06 29.43 -10.15
CA THR A 112 21.10 28.59 -9.53
C THR A 112 21.35 27.36 -10.41
N LEU A 113 22.53 27.29 -11.02
CA LEU A 113 22.97 26.17 -11.85
C LEU A 113 23.98 25.32 -11.08
N VAL A 114 23.87 24.01 -11.26
CA VAL A 114 24.39 22.99 -10.34
C VAL A 114 24.75 21.71 -11.11
N PRO A 115 25.81 20.97 -10.77
CA PRO A 115 26.21 19.79 -11.54
C PRO A 115 25.10 18.73 -11.58
N VAL A 116 24.63 18.37 -12.79
CA VAL A 116 23.42 17.55 -12.95
C VAL A 116 23.54 16.15 -12.34
N ARG A 117 24.71 15.52 -12.54
CA ARG A 117 24.99 14.17 -12.05
C ARG A 117 24.87 14.10 -10.53
N PHE A 118 25.54 15.03 -9.83
CA PHE A 118 25.50 15.13 -8.37
C PHE A 118 24.07 15.16 -7.83
N ILE A 119 23.18 15.90 -8.47
CA ILE A 119 21.78 16.02 -8.05
C ILE A 119 21.02 14.71 -8.25
N SER A 120 21.01 14.19 -9.46
CA SER A 120 20.13 13.05 -9.76
C SER A 120 20.63 11.75 -9.13
N GLU A 121 21.95 11.57 -9.01
CA GLU A 121 22.53 10.47 -8.22
C GLU A 121 22.17 10.61 -6.72
N SER A 122 22.19 11.82 -6.17
CA SER A 122 21.70 12.05 -4.79
C SER A 122 20.23 11.68 -4.63
N LEU A 123 19.41 11.87 -5.67
CA LEU A 123 17.98 11.54 -5.69
C LEU A 123 17.69 10.04 -5.95
N GLY A 124 18.69 9.18 -6.07
CA GLY A 124 18.51 7.75 -6.36
C GLY A 124 18.07 7.45 -7.79
N LEU A 125 18.19 8.42 -8.70
CA LEU A 125 17.75 8.31 -10.08
C LEU A 125 18.94 8.04 -11.00
N LYS A 126 18.75 7.15 -11.97
CA LYS A 126 19.77 6.88 -12.99
C LYS A 126 19.97 8.11 -13.90
N VAL A 127 21.22 8.49 -14.17
CA VAL A 127 21.55 9.52 -15.17
C VAL A 127 22.60 9.10 -16.17
N ASP A 128 22.22 9.16 -17.44
CA ASP A 128 23.10 8.93 -18.59
C ASP A 128 23.36 10.24 -19.36
N TRP A 129 24.49 10.32 -20.07
CA TRP A 129 24.85 11.40 -20.99
C TRP A 129 25.01 10.86 -22.41
N ASP A 130 24.27 11.42 -23.35
CA ASP A 130 24.47 11.20 -24.78
C ASP A 130 25.35 12.32 -25.35
N ASP A 131 26.59 11.98 -25.70
CA ASP A 131 27.55 12.95 -26.24
C ASP A 131 27.30 13.31 -27.71
N ALA A 132 26.55 12.49 -28.46
CA ALA A 132 26.22 12.76 -29.86
C ALA A 132 25.09 13.80 -29.98
N THR A 133 24.13 13.79 -29.05
CA THR A 133 23.03 14.77 -29.00
C THR A 133 23.21 15.87 -27.95
N LYS A 134 24.20 15.73 -27.05
CA LYS A 134 24.42 16.59 -25.86
C LYS A 134 23.22 16.59 -24.90
N THR A 135 22.74 15.40 -24.52
CA THR A 135 21.51 15.21 -23.73
C THR A 135 21.74 14.44 -22.42
N VAL A 136 21.00 14.78 -21.37
CA VAL A 136 20.93 14.11 -20.05
C VAL A 136 19.60 13.35 -19.88
N ILE A 137 19.56 12.12 -19.31
CA ILE A 137 18.36 11.23 -19.31
C ILE A 137 18.06 10.56 -17.93
N ILE A 138 16.78 10.38 -17.48
CA ILE A 138 16.28 9.92 -16.12
C ILE A 138 14.95 9.02 -16.18
N THR A 139 14.56 8.04 -15.26
CA THR A 139 13.44 6.96 -15.47
C THR A 139 12.74 6.15 -14.25
N THR A 140 11.51 5.48 -14.37
CA THR A 140 10.57 4.75 -13.35
C THR A 140 9.60 3.48 -13.75
N PRO A 141 8.74 2.78 -12.86
CA PRO A 141 7.99 1.41 -13.04
C PRO A 141 6.42 1.11 -12.64
N LEU A 142 5.87 -0.17 -12.47
CA LEU A 142 4.38 -0.67 -12.56
C LEU A 142 3.78 -1.88 -11.64
N LYS A 143 2.45 -2.39 -11.69
CA LYS A 143 1.73 -3.41 -10.75
C LYS A 143 0.42 -4.28 -11.19
N LEU A 144 0.07 -5.45 -10.55
CA LEU A 144 -1.15 -6.38 -10.70
C LEU A 144 -2.26 -6.28 -9.60
N ILE A 145 -3.57 -6.65 -9.84
CA ILE A 145 -4.69 -6.49 -8.85
C ILE A 145 -5.80 -7.59 -8.62
N LYS A 146 -6.24 -8.45 -9.56
CA LYS A 146 -7.34 -9.45 -9.29
C LYS A 146 -7.31 -10.69 -10.20
N GLU A 147 -7.84 -11.84 -9.74
CA GLU A 147 -7.95 -13.10 -10.50
C GLU A 147 -9.15 -13.98 -10.04
N TRP A 148 -9.71 -14.81 -10.94
CA TRP A 148 -10.64 -15.91 -10.64
C TRP A 148 -10.01 -17.26 -11.01
N ASN A 149 -10.07 -18.21 -10.08
CA ASN A 149 -9.59 -19.58 -10.22
C ASN A 149 -10.76 -20.54 -9.91
N PHE A 150 -11.00 -21.54 -10.76
CA PHE A 150 -12.15 -22.45 -10.67
C PHE A 150 -11.84 -23.82 -10.05
N GLU A 151 -10.62 -24.05 -9.52
CA GLU A 151 -10.18 -25.35 -8.99
C GLU A 151 -11.01 -25.85 -7.81
N ASP A 152 -11.29 -25.01 -6.81
CA ASP A 152 -11.60 -25.53 -5.46
C ASP A 152 -12.80 -24.85 -4.78
N LYS A 153 -13.98 -24.86 -5.44
CA LYS A 153 -15.17 -25.56 -4.89
C LYS A 153 -16.45 -25.53 -5.73
N THR A 154 -17.13 -26.67 -5.67
CA THR A 154 -18.56 -26.96 -5.90
C THR A 154 -19.48 -25.81 -6.30
N ILE A 155 -19.96 -25.84 -7.55
CA ILE A 155 -21.11 -25.11 -8.13
C ILE A 155 -21.13 -23.63 -7.74
N LEU A 156 -20.64 -22.76 -8.63
CA LEU A 156 -20.91 -21.32 -8.56
C LEU A 156 -22.41 -21.10 -8.30
N LYS A 157 -22.75 -20.19 -7.39
CA LYS A 157 -24.14 -19.94 -7.04
C LYS A 157 -24.70 -18.77 -7.85
N GLU A 158 -25.85 -19.02 -8.48
CA GLU A 158 -26.58 -17.98 -9.19
C GLU A 158 -27.02 -16.88 -8.22
N ASN A 159 -26.75 -15.62 -8.59
CA ASN A 159 -26.98 -14.39 -7.82
C ASN A 159 -26.02 -14.13 -6.63
N GLU A 160 -25.08 -15.02 -6.32
CA GLU A 160 -23.96 -14.75 -5.39
C GLU A 160 -22.66 -14.53 -6.18
N ASP A 161 -22.24 -15.50 -6.99
CA ASP A 161 -20.96 -15.45 -7.74
C ASP A 161 -21.14 -14.95 -9.19
N PHE A 162 -22.27 -15.28 -9.80
CA PHE A 162 -22.56 -14.97 -11.20
C PHE A 162 -24.06 -14.85 -11.49
N ILE A 163 -24.38 -14.26 -12.65
CA ILE A 163 -25.76 -14.21 -13.18
C ILE A 163 -25.81 -14.90 -14.56
N ALA A 164 -26.72 -15.88 -14.71
CA ALA A 164 -27.07 -16.48 -15.98
C ALA A 164 -28.02 -15.58 -16.79
N GLY A 165 -28.00 -15.63 -18.12
CA GLY A 165 -29.01 -14.92 -18.89
C GLY A 165 -29.07 -15.25 -20.37
N GLY A 166 -30.19 -14.89 -21.00
CA GLY A 166 -30.34 -14.99 -22.46
C GLY A 166 -30.57 -16.42 -22.98
N GLY A 167 -31.28 -17.24 -22.19
CA GLY A 167 -31.67 -18.60 -22.60
C GLY A 167 -30.73 -19.72 -22.14
N ILE A 168 -29.73 -19.43 -21.31
CA ILE A 168 -29.06 -20.42 -20.46
C ILE A 168 -29.67 -20.36 -19.06
N SER A 169 -29.86 -21.52 -18.43
CA SER A 169 -30.30 -21.64 -17.03
C SER A 169 -29.09 -21.94 -16.16
N ALA A 170 -29.02 -21.40 -14.94
CA ALA A 170 -27.87 -21.62 -14.06
C ALA A 170 -27.57 -23.08 -13.74
N LYS A 171 -28.58 -23.96 -13.71
CA LYS A 171 -28.36 -25.41 -13.56
C LYS A 171 -27.55 -26.05 -14.71
N ASN A 172 -27.43 -25.36 -15.85
CA ASN A 172 -26.64 -25.78 -17.02
C ASN A 172 -25.26 -25.08 -17.03
N ILE A 173 -24.87 -24.43 -15.94
CA ILE A 173 -23.57 -23.81 -15.74
C ILE A 173 -22.89 -24.55 -14.59
N ALA A 174 -21.69 -25.06 -14.83
CA ALA A 174 -20.98 -25.91 -13.89
C ALA A 174 -19.48 -25.76 -14.05
N ILE A 175 -18.75 -25.90 -12.94
CA ILE A 175 -17.31 -26.11 -12.97
C ILE A 175 -17.07 -27.52 -13.55
N SER A 176 -16.23 -27.63 -14.58
CA SER A 176 -16.05 -28.86 -15.35
C SER A 176 -14.59 -29.10 -15.73
N THR A 177 -14.21 -30.37 -15.84
CA THR A 177 -12.91 -30.84 -16.33
C THR A 177 -12.98 -31.34 -17.79
N GLU A 178 -14.13 -31.23 -18.47
CA GLU A 178 -14.37 -31.91 -19.74
C GLU A 178 -13.57 -31.37 -20.94
N GLN A 179 -13.05 -30.14 -20.86
CA GLN A 179 -12.38 -29.47 -21.98
C GLN A 179 -11.12 -28.70 -21.55
N ASN A 180 -10.44 -29.22 -20.54
CA ASN A 180 -9.15 -28.71 -20.10
C ASN A 180 -8.12 -28.90 -21.22
N ALA A 181 -7.58 -27.80 -21.72
CA ALA A 181 -6.44 -27.80 -22.64
C ALA A 181 -5.38 -26.78 -22.20
N THR A 182 -5.28 -26.62 -20.88
CA THR A 182 -4.09 -26.28 -20.10
C THR A 182 -3.82 -27.51 -19.23
N ASP A 183 -2.65 -28.14 -19.37
CA ASP A 183 -2.35 -29.42 -18.72
C ASP A 183 -2.35 -29.34 -17.18
N ASN A 184 -2.52 -30.49 -16.52
CA ASN A 184 -2.56 -30.74 -15.06
C ASN A 184 -3.94 -30.83 -14.37
N GLY A 185 -5.02 -31.01 -15.12
CA GLY A 185 -6.31 -31.40 -14.53
C GLY A 185 -7.06 -30.28 -13.82
N SER A 186 -6.81 -29.05 -14.27
CA SER A 186 -7.51 -27.84 -13.83
C SER A 186 -9.04 -27.92 -14.02
N LYS A 187 -9.78 -26.90 -13.61
CA LYS A 187 -11.22 -26.81 -13.86
C LYS A 187 -11.56 -25.50 -14.53
N SER A 188 -12.55 -25.55 -15.42
CA SER A 188 -13.03 -24.38 -16.14
C SER A 188 -14.54 -24.22 -16.00
N LEU A 189 -15.03 -22.99 -16.20
CA LEU A 189 -16.45 -22.69 -16.10
C LEU A 189 -17.18 -23.08 -17.39
N LYS A 190 -17.86 -24.23 -17.38
CA LYS A 190 -18.68 -24.74 -18.49
C LYS A 190 -20.07 -24.10 -18.50
N MET A 191 -20.48 -23.63 -19.66
CA MET A 191 -21.81 -23.10 -19.99
C MET A 191 -22.45 -24.00 -21.06
N ALA A 192 -23.51 -24.73 -20.72
CA ALA A 192 -24.10 -25.79 -21.56
C ALA A 192 -25.60 -25.60 -21.87
N GLU A 193 -26.15 -26.47 -22.73
CA GLU A 193 -27.59 -26.69 -22.96
C GLU A 193 -28.43 -25.40 -23.07
N ARG A 194 -28.05 -24.52 -23.99
CA ARG A 194 -28.63 -23.19 -24.19
C ARG A 194 -29.81 -23.19 -25.19
N THR A 195 -30.83 -22.39 -24.91
CA THR A 195 -32.08 -22.31 -25.72
C THR A 195 -32.11 -21.13 -26.71
N SER A 196 -31.08 -20.27 -26.71
CA SER A 196 -31.02 -19.08 -27.58
C SER A 196 -29.59 -18.80 -28.07
N SER A 197 -29.47 -18.00 -29.14
CA SER A 197 -28.18 -17.54 -29.66
C SER A 197 -27.48 -16.49 -28.79
N ASN A 198 -28.19 -15.84 -27.86
CA ASN A 198 -27.71 -14.67 -27.11
C ASN A 198 -27.62 -14.99 -25.60
N HIS A 199 -26.99 -16.11 -25.28
CA HIS A 199 -26.74 -16.64 -23.93
C HIS A 199 -25.49 -15.99 -23.32
N ARG A 200 -25.42 -15.88 -21.99
CA ARG A 200 -24.25 -15.30 -21.29
C ARG A 200 -24.13 -15.76 -19.84
N VAL A 201 -22.91 -15.67 -19.33
CA VAL A 201 -22.60 -15.66 -17.89
C VAL A 201 -21.88 -14.36 -17.55
N LYS A 202 -22.18 -13.78 -16.39
CA LYS A 202 -21.51 -12.60 -15.86
C LYS A 202 -20.99 -12.88 -14.46
N LEU A 203 -19.68 -12.77 -14.24
CA LEU A 203 -19.04 -12.82 -12.94
C LEU A 203 -19.34 -11.52 -12.19
N MET A 204 -19.79 -11.63 -10.94
CA MET A 204 -20.22 -10.50 -10.12
C MET A 204 -19.04 -9.83 -9.40
N ASN A 205 -19.24 -8.57 -8.99
CA ASN A 205 -18.31 -7.76 -8.19
C ASN A 205 -16.88 -7.73 -8.76
N ALA A 206 -16.77 -7.57 -10.08
CA ALA A 206 -15.52 -7.69 -10.80
C ALA A 206 -14.58 -6.49 -10.63
N PHE A 207 -15.14 -5.30 -10.39
CA PHE A 207 -14.42 -4.04 -10.19
C PHE A 207 -14.76 -3.47 -8.81
N SER A 208 -13.79 -2.78 -8.21
CA SER A 208 -13.92 -2.09 -6.92
C SER A 208 -13.85 -0.58 -7.11
N GLU A 209 -14.39 0.17 -6.15
CA GLU A 209 -14.53 1.64 -6.25
C GLU A 209 -13.17 2.37 -6.36
N ASP A 210 -12.10 1.79 -5.82
CA ASP A 210 -10.73 2.31 -5.93
C ASP A 210 -10.10 2.16 -7.32
N MET A 211 -10.71 1.39 -8.22
CA MET A 211 -10.32 1.31 -9.63
C MET A 211 -10.86 2.49 -10.44
N ILE A 212 -11.84 3.25 -9.93
CA ILE A 212 -12.44 4.41 -10.61
C ILE A 212 -11.37 5.49 -10.87
N GLY A 213 -11.41 6.08 -12.07
CA GLY A 213 -10.43 7.05 -12.58
C GLY A 213 -9.16 6.42 -13.17
N LYS A 214 -8.84 5.16 -12.84
CA LYS A 214 -7.59 4.48 -13.23
C LYS A 214 -7.77 3.63 -14.49
N THR A 215 -6.66 3.38 -15.19
CA THR A 215 -6.60 2.42 -16.31
C THR A 215 -6.26 1.04 -15.79
N TYR A 216 -7.02 0.04 -16.23
CA TYR A 216 -6.78 -1.36 -15.94
C TYR A 216 -6.77 -2.22 -17.20
N THR A 217 -6.18 -3.41 -17.08
CA THR A 217 -6.15 -4.43 -18.13
C THR A 217 -6.74 -5.73 -17.61
N ILE A 218 -7.71 -6.29 -18.33
CA ILE A 218 -8.33 -7.59 -18.03
C ILE A 218 -7.81 -8.63 -19.01
N THR A 219 -7.57 -9.85 -18.54
CA THR A 219 -7.34 -11.04 -19.37
C THR A 219 -8.34 -12.14 -19.01
N ALA A 220 -8.62 -13.06 -19.95
CA ALA A 220 -9.38 -14.28 -19.74
C ALA A 220 -9.07 -15.28 -20.86
N LYS A 221 -9.47 -16.55 -20.71
CA LYS A 221 -9.46 -17.57 -21.76
C LYS A 221 -10.87 -18.09 -22.03
N ALA A 222 -11.12 -18.48 -23.29
CA ALA A 222 -12.36 -19.11 -23.70
C ALA A 222 -12.16 -20.28 -24.68
N TYR A 223 -13.01 -21.31 -24.61
CA TYR A 223 -12.93 -22.51 -25.43
C TYR A 223 -14.31 -23.00 -25.88
N LEU A 224 -14.38 -23.52 -27.11
CA LEU A 224 -15.61 -24.03 -27.73
C LEU A 224 -15.49 -25.52 -28.06
N SER A 225 -16.35 -26.35 -27.48
CA SER A 225 -16.18 -27.82 -27.56
C SER A 225 -16.59 -28.45 -28.89
N ASP A 226 -17.55 -27.85 -29.58
CA ASP A 226 -18.38 -28.56 -30.54
C ASP A 226 -18.60 -27.80 -31.87
N ALA A 227 -18.37 -26.47 -31.91
CA ALA A 227 -18.21 -25.70 -33.14
C ALA A 227 -17.29 -24.47 -32.97
N SER A 228 -16.60 -24.05 -34.05
CA SER A 228 -15.87 -22.77 -34.07
C SER A 228 -16.85 -21.60 -34.09
N GLY A 229 -16.48 -20.45 -33.53
CA GLY A 229 -17.33 -19.26 -33.47
C GLY A 229 -16.61 -18.07 -32.81
N SER A 230 -17.21 -16.88 -32.79
CA SER A 230 -16.61 -15.74 -32.07
C SER A 230 -17.04 -15.77 -30.61
N VAL A 231 -16.09 -15.77 -29.68
CA VAL A 231 -16.35 -15.57 -28.25
C VAL A 231 -15.98 -14.13 -27.88
N ARG A 232 -16.76 -13.54 -26.98
CA ARG A 232 -16.61 -12.16 -26.55
C ARG A 232 -16.55 -12.09 -25.02
N MET A 233 -15.64 -11.26 -24.51
CA MET A 233 -15.61 -10.79 -23.13
C MET A 233 -15.98 -9.31 -23.11
N GLY A 234 -16.79 -8.88 -22.14
CA GLY A 234 -17.14 -7.46 -21.99
C GLY A 234 -17.69 -7.08 -20.62
N LEU A 235 -17.84 -5.77 -20.40
CA LEU A 235 -18.13 -5.18 -19.09
C LEU A 235 -19.60 -4.77 -18.92
N TYR A 236 -20.19 -5.00 -17.75
CA TYR A 236 -21.63 -4.78 -17.50
C TYR A 236 -21.95 -4.19 -16.11
N SER A 237 -23.18 -3.68 -15.96
CA SER A 237 -23.73 -3.02 -14.77
C SER A 237 -24.78 -3.87 -14.01
N THR A 238 -24.94 -3.59 -12.72
CA THR A 238 -25.88 -4.23 -11.76
C THR A 238 -27.21 -3.51 -11.54
N THR A 239 -27.42 -2.27 -12.01
CA THR A 239 -28.65 -1.52 -11.70
C THR A 239 -29.89 -2.17 -12.34
N ASN A 240 -30.88 -2.51 -11.50
CA ASN A 240 -32.15 -3.16 -11.85
C ASN A 240 -32.76 -2.68 -13.18
N THR A 241 -32.65 -3.49 -14.23
CA THR A 241 -33.69 -3.71 -15.24
C THR A 241 -33.33 -4.91 -16.10
N GLU A 242 -34.34 -5.61 -16.58
CA GLU A 242 -34.17 -6.67 -17.58
C GLU A 242 -33.45 -6.11 -18.82
N TYR A 243 -32.60 -6.92 -19.46
CA TYR A 243 -31.91 -6.63 -20.74
C TYR A 243 -30.65 -5.74 -20.77
N ALA A 244 -29.70 -5.93 -19.85
CA ALA A 244 -28.28 -5.61 -20.11
C ALA A 244 -27.69 -6.50 -21.23
N THR A 245 -28.01 -6.17 -22.50
CA THR A 245 -27.83 -6.98 -23.72
C THR A 245 -26.56 -6.66 -24.52
N LYS A 246 -25.86 -5.57 -24.17
CA LYS A 246 -24.56 -5.20 -24.74
C LYS A 246 -23.62 -4.78 -23.60
N PRO A 247 -22.32 -5.10 -23.68
CA PRO A 247 -21.33 -4.59 -22.75
C PRO A 247 -20.97 -3.13 -23.03
N ILE A 248 -20.38 -2.47 -22.04
CA ILE A 248 -19.91 -1.08 -22.09
C ILE A 248 -18.55 -0.98 -22.81
N ALA A 249 -17.71 -2.02 -22.65
CA ALA A 249 -16.50 -2.24 -23.41
C ALA A 249 -16.34 -3.75 -23.67
N GLU A 250 -15.83 -4.14 -24.83
CA GLU A 250 -15.72 -5.55 -25.24
C GLU A 250 -14.47 -5.86 -26.08
N VAL A 251 -14.02 -7.12 -25.98
CA VAL A 251 -13.10 -7.75 -26.92
C VAL A 251 -13.74 -9.04 -27.43
N SER A 252 -13.67 -9.29 -28.75
CA SER A 252 -14.17 -10.53 -29.35
C SER A 252 -13.08 -11.21 -30.17
N VAL A 253 -12.84 -12.49 -29.94
CA VAL A 253 -11.85 -13.31 -30.63
C VAL A 253 -12.54 -14.52 -31.26
N LYS A 254 -12.11 -14.91 -32.47
CA LYS A 254 -12.60 -16.13 -33.11
C LYS A 254 -11.95 -17.35 -32.44
N ALA A 255 -12.75 -18.12 -31.73
CA ALA A 255 -12.36 -19.40 -31.16
C ALA A 255 -12.60 -20.52 -32.19
N GLU A 256 -11.60 -21.36 -32.38
CA GLU A 256 -11.77 -22.60 -33.14
C GLU A 256 -12.33 -23.69 -32.22
N LYS A 257 -13.18 -24.58 -32.77
CA LYS A 257 -13.60 -25.79 -32.08
C LYS A 257 -12.36 -26.54 -31.57
N GLY A 258 -12.35 -26.87 -30.28
CA GLY A 258 -11.29 -27.67 -29.69
C GLY A 258 -10.05 -26.88 -29.26
N LYS A 259 -10.10 -25.54 -29.17
CA LYS A 259 -8.97 -24.71 -28.73
C LYS A 259 -9.37 -23.58 -27.79
N TRP A 260 -8.50 -23.29 -26.83
CA TRP A 260 -8.58 -22.09 -26.00
C TRP A 260 -8.08 -20.88 -26.79
N VAL A 261 -8.70 -19.72 -26.55
CA VAL A 261 -8.26 -18.42 -27.05
C VAL A 261 -8.22 -17.41 -25.91
N ASP A 262 -7.18 -16.58 -25.89
CA ASP A 262 -7.07 -15.47 -24.93
C ASP A 262 -7.96 -14.29 -25.35
N LEU A 263 -8.50 -13.61 -24.36
CA LEU A 263 -9.32 -12.40 -24.45
C LEU A 263 -8.64 -11.34 -23.57
N LYS A 264 -8.23 -10.20 -24.15
CA LYS A 264 -7.60 -9.08 -23.40
C LYS A 264 -8.36 -7.78 -23.63
N LEU A 265 -8.73 -7.09 -22.56
CA LEU A 265 -9.49 -5.84 -22.60
C LEU A 265 -8.88 -4.81 -21.65
N THR A 266 -8.25 -3.76 -22.20
CA THR A 266 -7.84 -2.58 -21.43
C THR A 266 -8.97 -1.56 -21.40
N TYR A 267 -9.28 -1.01 -20.23
CA TYR A 267 -10.31 0.01 -20.06
C TYR A 267 -9.92 0.98 -18.94
N LYS A 268 -10.26 2.26 -19.10
CA LYS A 268 -10.13 3.28 -18.06
C LYS A 268 -11.48 3.43 -17.37
N HIS A 269 -11.49 3.27 -16.04
CA HIS A 269 -12.74 3.14 -15.30
C HIS A 269 -13.39 4.50 -15.03
N GLU A 270 -14.22 4.98 -15.95
CA GLU A 270 -14.75 6.35 -15.88
C GLU A 270 -16.18 6.45 -15.29
N ASN A 271 -16.74 5.37 -14.75
CA ASN A 271 -18.14 5.34 -14.29
C ASN A 271 -18.40 4.26 -13.21
N THR A 272 -19.10 4.63 -12.14
CA THR A 272 -19.43 3.79 -10.96
C THR A 272 -20.34 2.58 -11.26
N ILE A 273 -21.02 2.57 -12.41
CA ILE A 273 -22.03 1.54 -12.72
C ILE A 273 -21.44 0.18 -13.14
N ILE A 274 -20.14 0.07 -13.46
CA ILE A 274 -19.55 -1.18 -13.96
C ILE A 274 -19.15 -2.08 -12.79
N THR A 275 -19.77 -3.25 -12.70
CA THR A 275 -19.60 -4.17 -11.58
C THR A 275 -19.37 -5.62 -12.01
N GLN A 276 -19.41 -5.93 -13.31
CA GLN A 276 -19.40 -7.31 -13.82
C GLN A 276 -18.54 -7.48 -15.09
N ILE A 277 -17.87 -8.63 -15.21
CA ILE A 277 -17.28 -9.13 -16.46
C ILE A 277 -18.19 -10.24 -16.98
N GLY A 278 -18.51 -10.25 -18.27
CA GLY A 278 -19.37 -11.28 -18.87
C GLY A 278 -18.89 -11.82 -20.21
N PHE A 279 -19.28 -13.07 -20.48
CA PHE A 279 -18.83 -13.86 -21.62
C PHE A 279 -20.02 -14.38 -22.45
N ASP A 280 -19.95 -14.25 -23.78
CA ASP A 280 -20.92 -14.81 -24.73
C ASP A 280 -20.34 -15.16 -26.11
N GLN A 281 -21.12 -15.86 -26.94
CA GLN A 281 -20.82 -16.13 -28.35
C GLN A 281 -21.58 -15.15 -29.26
N TYR A 282 -20.91 -14.58 -30.27
CA TYR A 282 -21.53 -13.65 -31.22
C TYR A 282 -21.32 -14.08 -32.69
N GLN A 283 -22.45 -14.39 -33.35
CA GLN A 283 -22.67 -14.67 -34.78
C GLN A 283 -22.24 -16.04 -35.38
N SER A 284 -23.12 -16.47 -36.32
CA SER A 284 -23.05 -17.48 -37.40
C SER A 284 -22.60 -18.93 -37.17
N ALA A 285 -21.90 -19.30 -36.12
CA ALA A 285 -21.62 -20.72 -35.81
C ALA A 285 -21.74 -21.00 -34.31
N ARG A 286 -22.37 -22.12 -33.94
CA ARG A 286 -22.93 -22.37 -32.60
C ARG A 286 -22.27 -23.58 -31.95
N SER A 287 -21.51 -23.36 -30.87
CA SER A 287 -21.01 -24.41 -29.97
C SER A 287 -21.89 -24.50 -28.72
N ASP A 288 -22.59 -25.61 -28.50
CA ASP A 288 -23.53 -25.83 -27.40
C ASP A 288 -22.86 -25.89 -26.02
N ASN A 289 -21.54 -26.04 -25.95
CA ASN A 289 -20.76 -25.75 -24.73
C ASN A 289 -19.67 -24.69 -24.96
N ILE A 290 -19.60 -23.72 -24.05
CA ILE A 290 -18.49 -22.74 -23.90
C ILE A 290 -17.81 -23.01 -22.56
N PHE A 291 -16.48 -22.89 -22.51
CA PHE A 291 -15.70 -22.99 -21.28
C PHE A 291 -14.89 -21.69 -21.11
N ILE A 292 -14.80 -21.17 -19.89
CA ILE A 292 -14.08 -19.93 -19.54
C ILE A 292 -13.09 -20.22 -18.41
N ASP A 293 -11.90 -19.60 -18.47
CA ASP A 293 -10.80 -19.80 -17.51
C ASP A 293 -9.88 -18.56 -17.42
N ASP A 294 -8.89 -18.56 -16.53
CA ASP A 294 -7.76 -17.60 -16.45
C ASP A 294 -8.16 -16.09 -16.42
N VAL A 295 -9.25 -15.74 -15.72
CA VAL A 295 -9.76 -14.36 -15.69
C VAL A 295 -8.96 -13.48 -14.71
N LYS A 296 -8.23 -12.46 -15.17
CA LYS A 296 -7.36 -11.59 -14.34
C LYS A 296 -7.52 -10.09 -14.63
N ILE A 297 -7.11 -9.21 -13.72
CA ILE A 297 -7.14 -7.73 -13.81
C ILE A 297 -5.84 -7.10 -13.26
N PHE A 298 -5.27 -6.10 -13.95
CA PHE A 298 -4.01 -5.37 -13.63
C PHE A 298 -4.25 -3.85 -13.53
N LEU A 299 -3.41 -3.08 -12.81
CA LEU A 299 -3.60 -1.64 -12.58
C LEU A 299 -2.39 -0.79 -12.99
N GLY A 300 -2.64 0.27 -13.76
CA GLY A 300 -1.60 1.20 -14.23
C GLY A 300 -1.53 1.29 -15.74
N THR A 301 -0.70 2.20 -16.26
CA THR A 301 -0.50 2.39 -17.69
C THR A 301 0.82 1.80 -18.15
N ASP A 302 0.84 0.48 -18.36
CA ASP A 302 1.76 -0.09 -19.34
C ASP A 302 1.06 -0.12 -20.70
N GLU A 303 1.41 0.85 -21.53
CA GLU A 303 1.34 0.67 -22.98
C GLU A 303 2.42 -0.33 -23.39
N VAL A 304 2.14 -1.64 -23.32
CA VAL A 304 2.90 -2.60 -24.13
C VAL A 304 2.24 -2.70 -25.50
N PHE A 305 2.38 -1.63 -26.30
CA PHE A 305 2.82 -1.77 -27.69
C PHE A 305 3.27 -0.46 -28.40
N LYS A 306 4.55 -0.07 -28.28
CA LYS A 306 5.54 0.13 -29.39
C LYS A 306 6.90 0.71 -28.92
N PRO A 307 8.01 0.64 -29.71
CA PRO A 307 9.22 -0.02 -29.21
C PRO A 307 10.55 0.78 -29.32
N THR A 308 11.66 0.03 -29.15
CA THR A 308 13.10 0.32 -29.44
C THR A 308 13.83 1.15 -28.35
N LYS A 309 15.10 0.89 -28.00
CA LYS A 309 16.18 0.12 -28.66
C LYS A 309 17.24 -0.34 -27.65
N TYR A 310 17.75 -1.58 -27.76
CA TYR A 310 18.79 -2.13 -26.87
C TYR A 310 20.20 -2.01 -27.51
N GLY A 311 21.23 -1.90 -26.67
CA GLY A 311 22.61 -1.56 -27.06
C GLY A 311 23.40 -2.67 -27.78
N ASP A 312 24.65 -2.32 -28.11
CA ASP A 312 25.68 -3.11 -28.84
C ASP A 312 25.18 -4.34 -29.60
N LEU A 313 24.62 -4.02 -30.76
CA LEU A 313 24.03 -4.92 -31.71
C LEU A 313 25.10 -5.70 -32.49
N THR A 314 25.31 -6.96 -32.13
CA THR A 314 26.15 -7.91 -32.86
C THR A 314 25.38 -8.44 -34.06
N LEU A 315 25.82 -8.15 -35.29
CA LEU A 315 25.19 -8.70 -36.51
C LEU A 315 25.36 -10.23 -36.54
N ILE A 316 24.25 -10.97 -36.41
CA ILE A 316 24.24 -12.45 -36.43
C ILE A 316 23.77 -13.04 -37.76
N LYS A 317 23.04 -12.28 -38.59
CA LYS A 317 22.56 -12.73 -39.91
C LYS A 317 22.28 -11.55 -40.83
N GLU A 318 22.63 -11.68 -42.10
CA GLU A 318 22.41 -10.68 -43.14
C GLU A 318 22.02 -11.37 -44.46
N TRP A 319 21.16 -10.74 -45.26
CA TRP A 319 20.78 -11.22 -46.59
C TRP A 319 20.98 -10.15 -47.67
N THR A 320 21.78 -10.48 -48.68
CA THR A 320 22.01 -9.66 -49.88
C THR A 320 21.46 -10.35 -51.13
N PHE A 321 20.63 -9.69 -51.93
CA PHE A 321 19.83 -10.34 -52.98
C PHE A 321 20.43 -10.24 -54.40
N ASN A 322 21.69 -10.63 -54.61
CA ASN A 322 22.40 -10.35 -55.87
C ASN A 322 22.08 -11.30 -57.07
N ASP A 323 21.60 -12.51 -56.79
CA ASP A 323 21.46 -13.63 -57.73
C ASP A 323 20.05 -14.27 -57.69
N THR A 324 19.62 -14.85 -58.83
CA THR A 324 18.30 -15.50 -58.98
C THR A 324 18.28 -17.01 -58.70
N GLU A 325 19.41 -17.74 -58.73
CA GLU A 325 19.45 -19.15 -58.32
C GLU A 325 19.14 -19.31 -56.82
N THR A 326 19.58 -18.33 -56.03
CA THR A 326 19.31 -18.15 -54.60
C THR A 326 17.80 -18.10 -54.28
N PHE A 327 16.92 -17.94 -55.27
CA PHE A 327 15.47 -17.93 -55.07
C PHE A 327 14.72 -19.23 -55.39
N LYS A 328 15.25 -20.09 -56.28
CA LYS A 328 14.52 -21.31 -56.71
C LYS A 328 14.88 -22.56 -55.91
N ASN A 329 16.08 -22.58 -55.30
CA ASN A 329 16.60 -23.76 -54.60
C ASN A 329 16.82 -23.54 -53.09
N ASN A 330 16.63 -22.33 -52.57
CA ASN A 330 17.05 -22.00 -51.20
C ASN A 330 15.99 -22.33 -50.15
N THR A 331 16.41 -22.95 -49.04
CA THR A 331 15.57 -23.36 -47.91
C THR A 331 15.24 -22.23 -46.94
N ASP A 332 15.94 -21.10 -47.06
CA ASP A 332 16.00 -20.03 -46.06
C ASP A 332 14.75 -19.15 -45.93
N PHE A 333 13.78 -19.25 -46.84
CA PHE A 333 12.53 -18.49 -46.72
C PHE A 333 11.30 -19.22 -47.30
N ILE A 334 10.10 -18.78 -46.91
CA ILE A 334 8.81 -19.24 -47.45
C ILE A 334 7.89 -18.04 -47.73
N THR A 335 7.13 -18.13 -48.81
CA THR A 335 5.99 -17.26 -49.11
C THR A 335 4.72 -17.75 -48.42
N GLY A 336 4.06 -16.89 -47.65
CA GLY A 336 2.89 -17.23 -46.85
C GLY A 336 1.57 -16.68 -47.43
N GLY A 337 0.55 -17.53 -47.49
CA GLY A 337 -0.86 -17.13 -47.59
C GLY A 337 -1.30 -16.49 -48.91
N GLY A 338 -1.38 -17.27 -49.99
CA GLY A 338 -1.98 -16.85 -51.28
C GLY A 338 -1.00 -16.32 -52.33
N TYR A 339 0.29 -16.20 -51.98
CA TYR A 339 1.33 -15.76 -52.90
C TYR A 339 1.60 -16.82 -53.99
N ASN A 340 1.53 -16.45 -55.28
CA ASN A 340 2.10 -17.28 -56.35
C ASN A 340 3.61 -17.00 -56.43
N ALA A 341 4.45 -18.04 -56.34
CA ALA A 341 5.91 -17.91 -56.37
C ALA A 341 6.44 -17.11 -57.57
N ASP A 342 5.73 -17.13 -58.71
CA ASP A 342 6.02 -16.35 -59.92
C ASP A 342 6.00 -14.81 -59.71
N GLY A 343 5.49 -14.33 -58.57
CA GLY A 343 5.48 -12.91 -58.18
C GLY A 343 6.65 -12.50 -57.27
N VAL A 344 7.58 -13.42 -56.94
CA VAL A 344 8.79 -13.10 -56.17
C VAL A 344 10.00 -13.20 -57.09
N SER A 345 10.83 -12.16 -57.11
CA SER A 345 12.01 -12.11 -57.98
C SER A 345 13.07 -11.16 -57.43
N VAL A 346 14.29 -11.25 -57.95
CA VAL A 346 15.34 -10.26 -57.70
C VAL A 346 15.23 -9.17 -58.77
N SER A 347 15.14 -7.90 -58.35
CA SER A 347 14.94 -6.76 -59.27
C SER A 347 16.22 -6.37 -60.01
N ALA A 348 16.08 -5.83 -61.21
CA ALA A 348 17.13 -5.03 -61.86
C ALA A 348 16.76 -3.53 -61.94
N ASP A 349 15.61 -3.14 -61.39
CA ASP A 349 14.96 -1.84 -61.60
C ASP A 349 15.10 -0.91 -60.38
N PHE A 350 15.18 -1.49 -59.18
CA PHE A 350 15.37 -0.78 -57.91
C PHE A 350 16.37 -1.53 -57.03
N ASP A 351 17.21 -0.74 -56.37
CA ASP A 351 18.25 -1.13 -55.42
C ASP A 351 18.33 -0.03 -54.35
N ALA A 352 18.50 -0.42 -53.08
CA ALA A 352 18.65 0.52 -51.96
C ALA A 352 20.07 1.11 -51.84
N ASN A 353 21.08 0.42 -52.39
CA ASN A 353 22.50 0.68 -52.12
C ASN A 353 23.33 1.02 -53.39
N GLY A 354 22.70 1.08 -54.56
CA GLY A 354 23.24 1.58 -55.84
C GLY A 354 24.24 0.68 -56.58
N ASN A 355 24.52 -0.54 -56.09
CA ASN A 355 25.51 -1.47 -56.62
C ASN A 355 25.06 -2.95 -56.63
N GLY A 356 23.80 -3.23 -56.27
CA GLY A 356 23.23 -4.56 -56.06
C GLY A 356 21.83 -4.68 -56.66
N LYS A 357 20.98 -5.50 -56.01
CA LYS A 357 19.61 -5.78 -56.44
C LYS A 357 18.73 -6.09 -55.23
N SER A 358 17.50 -5.58 -55.22
CA SER A 358 16.54 -5.84 -54.14
C SER A 358 15.60 -7.03 -54.40
N LEU A 359 14.99 -7.55 -53.34
CA LEU A 359 13.93 -8.55 -53.40
C LEU A 359 12.59 -7.91 -53.79
N LYS A 360 12.12 -8.17 -55.01
CA LYS A 360 10.85 -7.69 -55.58
C LYS A 360 9.68 -8.63 -55.26
N LEU A 361 8.61 -8.06 -54.72
CA LEU A 361 7.33 -8.69 -54.44
C LEU A 361 6.22 -8.06 -55.29
N ASP A 362 5.96 -8.66 -56.45
CA ASP A 362 5.07 -8.21 -57.52
C ASP A 362 3.74 -9.02 -57.55
N LYS A 363 2.73 -8.49 -58.27
CA LYS A 363 1.43 -9.11 -58.57
C LYS A 363 0.63 -9.57 -57.34
N ARG A 364 0.74 -8.86 -56.20
CA ARG A 364 -0.02 -9.19 -54.97
C ARG A 364 -1.51 -8.92 -55.16
N THR A 365 -2.33 -9.94 -54.88
CA THR A 365 -3.80 -9.91 -55.03
C THR A 365 -4.56 -9.91 -53.71
N ASN A 366 -3.91 -10.21 -52.58
CA ASN A 366 -4.50 -10.26 -51.24
C ASN A 366 -3.54 -9.66 -50.19
N LEU A 367 -4.11 -9.05 -49.15
CA LEU A 367 -3.41 -8.46 -48.00
C LEU A 367 -2.64 -9.48 -47.17
N ALA A 368 -3.14 -10.72 -47.07
CA ALA A 368 -2.58 -11.78 -46.23
C ALA A 368 -1.22 -12.34 -46.72
N HIS A 369 -0.59 -11.68 -47.70
CA HIS A 369 0.64 -12.05 -48.37
C HIS A 369 1.87 -11.52 -47.62
N ARG A 370 2.75 -12.42 -47.18
CA ARG A 370 4.02 -12.12 -46.50
C ARG A 370 5.16 -13.03 -46.98
N ILE A 371 6.39 -12.53 -46.91
CA ILE A 371 7.61 -13.34 -47.07
C ILE A 371 8.25 -13.56 -45.69
N LYS A 372 8.78 -14.75 -45.45
CA LYS A 372 9.39 -15.11 -44.16
C LYS A 372 10.73 -15.79 -44.32
N PHE A 373 11.73 -15.35 -43.57
CA PHE A 373 13.02 -16.01 -43.40
C PHE A 373 12.91 -17.05 -42.28
N LYS A 374 13.35 -18.28 -42.52
CA LYS A 374 13.31 -19.41 -41.58
C LYS A 374 14.51 -19.43 -40.64
N ASN A 375 14.35 -20.14 -39.53
CA ASN A 375 15.42 -20.55 -38.61
C ASN A 375 16.37 -19.38 -38.31
N VAL A 376 15.76 -18.24 -37.96
CA VAL A 376 16.44 -16.99 -37.62
C VAL A 376 16.73 -16.94 -36.13
N PHE A 377 15.86 -17.56 -35.33
CA PHE A 377 15.95 -17.65 -33.88
C PHE A 377 15.87 -19.13 -33.46
N THR A 378 16.55 -19.49 -32.37
CA THR A 378 16.66 -20.88 -31.87
C THR A 378 16.27 -20.96 -30.39
N LYS A 379 15.92 -22.14 -29.90
CA LYS A 379 15.53 -22.36 -28.48
C LYS A 379 16.64 -22.00 -27.48
N GLU A 380 17.89 -22.27 -27.83
CA GLU A 380 19.09 -21.99 -27.02
C GLU A 380 19.34 -20.48 -26.81
N ASN A 381 18.63 -19.62 -27.55
CA ASN A 381 18.79 -18.17 -27.52
C ASN A 381 17.61 -17.46 -26.83
N ILE A 382 16.79 -18.18 -26.07
CA ILE A 382 15.70 -17.57 -25.29
C ILE A 382 16.27 -16.65 -24.20
N GLY A 383 15.59 -15.53 -23.95
CA GLY A 383 16.03 -14.47 -23.04
C GLY A 383 16.98 -13.44 -23.68
N LYS A 384 17.28 -13.57 -24.98
CA LYS A 384 18.09 -12.59 -25.73
C LYS A 384 17.23 -11.62 -26.53
N VAL A 385 17.68 -10.37 -26.65
CA VAL A 385 17.04 -9.37 -27.50
C VAL A 385 17.60 -9.42 -28.92
N TYR A 386 16.70 -9.44 -29.90
CA TYR A 386 17.03 -9.34 -31.31
C TYR A 386 16.50 -8.04 -31.90
N THR A 387 17.31 -7.38 -32.73
CA THR A 387 16.92 -6.20 -33.52
C THR A 387 17.11 -6.50 -34.99
N VAL A 388 16.06 -6.32 -35.78
CA VAL A 388 16.06 -6.51 -37.22
C VAL A 388 15.99 -5.16 -37.90
N LYS A 389 16.85 -4.94 -38.90
CA LYS A 389 16.76 -3.82 -39.84
C LYS A 389 16.51 -4.35 -41.24
N ALA A 390 15.80 -3.56 -42.04
CA ALA A 390 15.69 -3.76 -43.49
C ALA A 390 15.29 -2.43 -44.14
N LYS A 391 15.37 -2.36 -45.46
CA LYS A 391 14.80 -1.26 -46.25
C LYS A 391 13.61 -1.78 -47.06
N VAL A 392 12.54 -1.00 -47.13
CA VAL A 392 11.32 -1.33 -47.86
C VAL A 392 10.97 -0.19 -48.83
N TYR A 393 10.65 -0.53 -50.07
CA TYR A 393 10.28 0.43 -51.11
C TYR A 393 8.98 0.04 -51.80
N VAL A 394 8.10 1.03 -51.98
CA VAL A 394 6.80 0.86 -52.64
C VAL A 394 6.70 1.95 -53.71
N PRO A 395 6.65 1.65 -55.02
CA PRO A 395 6.66 2.69 -56.05
C PRO A 395 5.41 3.59 -56.01
N ASP A 396 4.22 2.97 -55.96
CA ASP A 396 2.98 3.66 -56.37
C ASP A 396 2.04 4.05 -55.21
N TYR A 397 2.26 3.52 -54.00
CA TYR A 397 1.32 3.60 -52.88
C TYR A 397 2.01 3.90 -51.55
N ASP A 398 1.41 4.79 -50.76
CA ASP A 398 1.71 4.87 -49.34
C ASP A 398 1.08 3.64 -48.67
N MET A 399 1.81 2.94 -47.81
CA MET A 399 1.30 1.79 -47.05
C MET A 399 2.09 1.52 -45.77
N ILE A 400 1.43 1.06 -44.71
CA ILE A 400 2.09 0.51 -43.53
C ILE A 400 2.59 -0.90 -43.83
N SER A 401 3.92 -1.08 -43.82
CA SER A 401 4.57 -2.39 -43.81
C SER A 401 4.57 -2.96 -42.39
N VAL A 402 4.47 -4.29 -42.29
CA VAL A 402 4.56 -5.04 -41.04
C VAL A 402 5.83 -5.87 -41.07
N VAL A 403 6.68 -5.73 -40.04
CA VAL A 403 7.87 -6.56 -39.83
C VAL A 403 7.74 -7.25 -38.48
N GLY A 404 7.89 -8.57 -38.42
CA GLY A 404 7.66 -9.28 -37.17
C GLY A 404 8.28 -10.67 -37.08
N ALA A 405 8.28 -11.19 -35.85
CA ALA A 405 8.72 -12.54 -35.53
C ALA A 405 7.55 -13.53 -35.62
N TYR A 406 7.80 -14.72 -36.13
CA TYR A 406 6.80 -15.76 -36.37
C TYR A 406 7.32 -17.15 -35.98
N SER A 407 6.40 -18.11 -35.87
CA SER A 407 6.69 -19.54 -35.79
C SER A 407 6.78 -20.21 -37.15
N ASP A 408 7.12 -21.51 -37.11
CA ASP A 408 7.24 -22.38 -38.27
C ASP A 408 5.97 -22.56 -39.09
N VAL A 409 6.19 -22.67 -40.41
CA VAL A 409 5.14 -22.72 -41.42
C VAL A 409 4.22 -23.93 -41.20
N ASN A 410 2.93 -23.71 -41.44
CA ASN A 410 1.78 -24.60 -41.14
C ASN A 410 1.25 -24.57 -39.70
N THR A 411 1.85 -23.78 -38.79
CA THR A 411 1.22 -23.46 -37.50
C THR A 411 0.24 -22.28 -37.61
N ILE A 412 -0.69 -22.11 -36.66
CA ILE A 412 -1.61 -20.94 -36.66
C ILE A 412 -0.85 -19.61 -36.51
N TYR A 413 0.23 -19.61 -35.72
CA TYR A 413 1.17 -18.48 -35.57
C TYR A 413 2.12 -18.33 -36.79
N ALA A 414 2.00 -19.20 -37.80
CA ALA A 414 2.55 -18.91 -39.11
C ALA A 414 1.68 -17.94 -39.92
N MET A 415 0.41 -17.77 -39.54
CA MET A 415 -0.54 -16.87 -40.21
C MET A 415 -0.44 -15.43 -39.72
N SER A 416 -0.24 -15.22 -38.42
CA SER A 416 -0.06 -13.91 -37.78
C SER A 416 1.25 -13.85 -37.02
N PRO A 417 1.96 -12.70 -36.98
CA PRO A 417 3.18 -12.55 -36.19
C PRO A 417 2.90 -12.73 -34.70
N ILE A 418 3.87 -13.31 -33.98
CA ILE A 418 3.85 -13.44 -32.52
C ILE A 418 4.13 -12.07 -31.88
N SER A 419 5.05 -11.31 -32.48
CA SER A 419 5.27 -9.89 -32.22
C SER A 419 5.71 -9.21 -33.53
N TYR A 420 5.41 -7.92 -33.69
CA TYR A 420 5.69 -7.16 -34.91
C TYR A 420 5.77 -5.66 -34.64
N THR A 421 6.45 -4.90 -35.50
CA THR A 421 6.24 -3.46 -35.65
C THR A 421 5.46 -3.16 -36.93
N SER A 422 5.04 -1.91 -37.08
CA SER A 422 4.36 -1.46 -38.29
C SER A 422 4.86 -0.05 -38.65
N THR A 423 5.43 0.10 -39.83
CA THR A 423 6.09 1.33 -40.28
C THR A 423 5.38 1.88 -41.52
N PRO A 424 4.89 3.14 -41.49
CA PRO A 424 4.37 3.81 -42.68
C PRO A 424 5.48 3.97 -43.73
N ILE A 425 5.31 3.32 -44.88
CA ILE A 425 6.15 3.44 -46.06
C ILE A 425 5.52 4.48 -46.97
N LYS A 426 6.27 5.52 -47.33
CA LYS A 426 5.83 6.52 -48.30
C LYS A 426 6.16 6.04 -49.71
N LYS A 427 5.25 6.27 -50.66
CA LYS A 427 5.46 5.88 -52.05
C LYS A 427 6.72 6.51 -52.66
N ASN A 428 7.33 5.78 -53.58
CA ASN A 428 8.53 6.16 -54.31
C ASN A 428 9.69 6.60 -53.39
N THR A 429 9.79 6.03 -52.17
CA THR A 429 10.83 6.34 -51.18
C THR A 429 11.32 5.06 -50.51
N TRP A 430 12.64 4.81 -50.47
CA TRP A 430 13.20 3.72 -49.67
C TRP A 430 13.06 4.12 -48.19
N THR A 431 12.35 3.30 -47.43
CA THR A 431 12.07 3.56 -46.01
C THR A 431 12.72 2.45 -45.19
N GLU A 432 13.60 2.82 -44.26
CA GLU A 432 14.18 1.87 -43.32
C GLU A 432 13.11 1.42 -42.31
N VAL A 433 13.10 0.13 -42.01
CA VAL A 433 12.19 -0.51 -41.05
C VAL A 433 13.03 -1.24 -40.01
N GLU A 434 12.83 -0.91 -38.74
CA GLU A 434 13.55 -1.50 -37.61
C GLU A 434 12.56 -2.13 -36.63
N TYR A 435 12.84 -3.36 -36.20
CA TYR A 435 11.99 -4.17 -35.32
C TYR A 435 12.83 -4.90 -34.27
N SER A 436 12.69 -4.51 -33.00
CA SER A 436 13.32 -5.19 -31.86
C SER A 436 12.32 -5.99 -31.04
N PHE A 437 12.74 -7.15 -30.53
CA PHE A 437 11.94 -7.97 -29.60
C PHE A 437 12.82 -8.86 -28.70
N LEU A 438 12.32 -9.18 -27.51
CA LEU A 438 12.90 -10.20 -26.63
C LEU A 438 12.43 -11.59 -27.09
N HIS A 439 13.36 -12.53 -27.27
CA HIS A 439 13.03 -13.91 -27.65
C HIS A 439 12.65 -14.72 -26.42
N GLU A 440 11.40 -14.58 -25.97
CA GLU A 440 10.93 -15.17 -24.71
C GLU A 440 10.46 -16.64 -24.83
N LYS A 441 10.23 -17.15 -26.05
CA LYS A 441 9.44 -18.37 -26.26
C LYS A 441 10.01 -19.24 -27.37
N GLU A 442 10.18 -20.53 -27.09
CA GLU A 442 10.69 -21.56 -28.03
C GLU A 442 10.03 -21.60 -29.41
N MET A 443 8.78 -21.14 -29.51
CA MET A 443 7.98 -21.14 -30.73
C MET A 443 8.32 -20.02 -31.73
N ILE A 444 9.13 -19.04 -31.35
CA ILE A 444 9.61 -17.99 -32.26
C ILE A 444 10.84 -18.52 -33.01
N THR A 445 10.72 -18.71 -34.32
CA THR A 445 11.77 -19.33 -35.16
C THR A 445 12.05 -18.56 -36.47
N GLN A 446 11.17 -17.63 -36.87
CA GLN A 446 11.18 -16.99 -38.18
C GLN A 446 11.03 -15.46 -38.10
N LEU A 447 11.54 -14.75 -39.10
CA LEU A 447 11.31 -13.32 -39.35
C LEU A 447 10.42 -13.16 -40.57
N GLY A 448 9.51 -12.19 -40.63
CA GLY A 448 8.71 -11.95 -41.83
C GLY A 448 8.23 -10.52 -42.06
N PHE A 449 7.94 -10.23 -43.34
CA PHE A 449 7.57 -8.91 -43.86
C PHE A 449 6.22 -8.97 -44.60
N GLY A 450 5.32 -8.02 -44.33
CA GLY A 450 3.96 -7.95 -44.84
C GLY A 450 3.39 -6.51 -44.88
N GLN A 451 2.06 -6.40 -44.86
CA GLN A 451 1.32 -5.12 -44.99
C GLN A 451 0.09 -5.10 -44.06
N ALA A 452 -0.22 -3.93 -43.46
CA ALA A 452 -1.38 -3.76 -42.56
C ALA A 452 -2.61 -3.03 -43.18
N ASP A 453 -2.42 -2.18 -44.19
CA ASP A 453 -3.34 -1.07 -44.53
C ASP A 453 -4.70 -1.36 -45.18
N GLY A 454 -5.21 -2.60 -45.16
CA GLY A 454 -6.54 -2.92 -45.68
C GLY A 454 -6.75 -2.75 -47.20
N LYS A 455 -5.80 -2.14 -47.92
CA LYS A 455 -5.75 -1.99 -49.38
C LYS A 455 -4.51 -2.67 -49.94
N THR A 456 -4.67 -3.77 -50.67
CA THR A 456 -3.55 -4.53 -51.24
C THR A 456 -2.64 -3.64 -52.10
N VAL A 457 -1.37 -3.53 -51.73
CA VAL A 457 -0.34 -2.94 -52.60
C VAL A 457 0.22 -4.04 -53.51
N PRO A 458 0.09 -3.92 -54.85
CA PRO A 458 0.42 -4.99 -55.78
C PRO A 458 1.92 -5.24 -55.91
N LEU A 459 2.74 -4.20 -55.69
CA LEU A 459 4.19 -4.21 -55.91
C LEU A 459 4.92 -3.49 -54.76
N PHE A 460 5.85 -4.19 -54.11
CA PHE A 460 6.83 -3.59 -53.20
C PHE A 460 8.15 -4.37 -53.21
N TYR A 461 9.19 -3.81 -52.61
CA TYR A 461 10.56 -4.31 -52.62
C TYR A 461 11.12 -4.31 -51.19
N ILE A 462 12.02 -5.25 -50.90
CA ILE A 462 12.73 -5.38 -49.63
C ILE A 462 14.22 -5.51 -49.94
N ASP A 463 15.07 -4.85 -49.15
CA ASP A 463 16.52 -4.95 -49.26
C ASP A 463 17.19 -4.82 -47.89
N ASP A 464 18.51 -5.03 -47.84
CA ASP A 464 19.36 -4.68 -46.70
C ASP A 464 18.93 -5.34 -45.37
N VAL A 465 18.46 -6.60 -45.44
CA VAL A 465 17.88 -7.30 -44.28
C VAL A 465 18.98 -7.81 -43.36
N GLN A 466 19.08 -7.21 -42.18
CA GLN A 466 20.10 -7.47 -41.16
C GLN A 466 19.43 -7.84 -39.83
N VAL A 467 19.95 -8.85 -39.14
CA VAL A 467 19.51 -9.30 -37.82
C VAL A 467 20.67 -9.22 -36.85
N PHE A 468 20.46 -8.46 -35.79
CA PHE A 468 21.42 -8.23 -34.74
C PHE A 468 20.93 -8.83 -33.42
N GLU A 469 21.86 -9.35 -32.62
CA GLU A 469 21.67 -9.76 -31.23
C GLU A 469 22.23 -8.68 -30.30
N GLY A 470 21.50 -8.30 -29.25
CA GLY A 470 21.91 -7.25 -28.32
C GLY A 470 21.70 -7.65 -26.86
N GLY A 471 22.66 -7.27 -26.01
CA GLY A 471 22.57 -7.21 -24.55
C GLY A 471 21.98 -8.42 -23.80
N VAL A 472 22.84 -9.23 -23.18
CA VAL A 472 22.40 -10.17 -22.13
C VAL A 472 21.83 -9.37 -20.96
N VAL A 473 20.54 -9.53 -20.66
CA VAL A 473 20.00 -9.16 -19.35
C VAL A 473 20.61 -10.14 -18.35
N LYS A 474 21.56 -9.67 -17.56
CA LYS A 474 22.02 -10.40 -16.38
C LYS A 474 20.90 -10.40 -15.34
N GLU A 475 20.85 -11.50 -14.60
CA GLU A 475 19.92 -11.72 -13.50
C GLU A 475 19.92 -10.53 -12.53
N GLU A 476 18.74 -9.95 -12.28
CA GLU A 476 18.34 -9.85 -10.89
C GLU A 476 17.61 -11.14 -10.55
N VAL A 477 18.24 -11.90 -9.66
CA VAL A 477 17.64 -13.04 -9.02
C VAL A 477 16.43 -12.50 -8.26
N LEU A 478 15.23 -13.01 -8.55
CA LEU A 478 14.24 -13.12 -7.48
C LEU A 478 14.88 -14.12 -6.51
N GLU A 479 15.69 -13.62 -5.58
CA GLU A 479 16.06 -14.43 -4.43
C GLU A 479 14.75 -14.89 -3.82
N ASP A 480 14.67 -16.19 -3.51
CA ASP A 480 13.61 -16.69 -2.68
C ASP A 480 13.50 -15.77 -1.45
N LEU A 481 12.29 -15.54 -0.94
CA LEU A 481 12.12 -14.92 0.39
C LEU A 481 12.55 -15.87 1.53
N THR A 482 13.54 -16.72 1.25
CA THR A 482 14.47 -17.24 2.23
C THR A 482 15.01 -16.11 3.09
N VAL A 483 15.11 -16.40 4.37
CA VAL A 483 15.86 -15.65 5.36
C VAL A 483 17.33 -15.60 4.92
N THR A 484 17.76 -14.53 4.24
CA THR A 484 19.12 -14.39 3.70
C THR A 484 20.11 -14.06 4.82
N ASP A 485 21.24 -14.75 4.84
CA ASP A 485 22.27 -14.75 5.91
C ASP A 485 21.76 -15.02 7.35
N GLY A 486 20.46 -15.32 7.55
CA GLY A 486 19.83 -15.47 8.86
C GLY A 486 18.87 -14.35 9.26
N HIS A 487 18.63 -13.37 8.38
CA HIS A 487 17.86 -12.16 8.68
C HIS A 487 16.53 -12.05 7.92
N ARG A 488 15.59 -11.34 8.54
CA ARG A 488 14.26 -11.04 8.00
C ARG A 488 14.34 -9.77 7.14
N PRO A 489 13.71 -9.70 5.95
CA PRO A 489 13.68 -8.47 5.17
C PRO A 489 12.88 -7.39 5.89
N VAL A 490 13.51 -6.25 6.17
CA VAL A 490 12.89 -5.07 6.80
C VAL A 490 12.80 -3.91 5.81
N PRO A 491 11.87 -2.95 5.99
CA PRO A 491 11.88 -1.72 5.22
C PRO A 491 13.16 -0.92 5.53
N THR A 492 13.83 -0.40 4.50
CA THR A 492 15.08 0.37 4.62
C THR A 492 15.00 1.75 3.95
N GLU A 493 14.13 1.91 2.95
CA GLU A 493 13.91 3.17 2.26
C GLU A 493 12.91 4.05 3.02
N PHE A 494 13.42 5.11 3.63
CA PHE A 494 12.59 6.04 4.36
C PHE A 494 12.60 7.45 3.80
N SER A 495 11.40 8.00 3.87
CA SER A 495 11.10 9.41 4.11
C SER A 495 11.94 10.03 5.24
N ASN A 496 11.24 10.76 6.10
CA ASN A 496 11.66 11.71 7.14
C ASN A 496 12.94 11.38 7.94
N GLY A 497 13.55 12.39 8.56
CA GLY A 497 14.70 12.18 9.45
C GLY A 497 14.37 11.33 10.69
N LYS A 498 15.41 10.95 11.44
CA LYS A 498 15.29 10.09 12.63
C LYS A 498 14.86 10.83 13.91
N GLY A 499 14.69 12.16 13.86
CA GLY A 499 14.43 13.00 15.03
C GLY A 499 12.96 13.14 15.43
N TYR A 500 12.73 13.80 16.56
CA TYR A 500 11.39 14.16 17.06
C TYR A 500 10.66 15.12 16.09
N ASP A 501 11.36 16.12 15.56
CA ASP A 501 10.77 17.13 14.67
C ASP A 501 10.39 16.56 13.28
N ASP A 502 10.93 15.39 12.95
CA ASP A 502 10.69 14.62 11.72
C ASP A 502 9.48 13.66 11.81
N LEU A 503 8.66 13.78 12.85
CA LEU A 503 7.45 12.96 13.00
C LEU A 503 6.41 13.28 11.91
N ILE A 504 5.72 12.23 11.44
CA ILE A 504 4.70 12.33 10.39
C ILE A 504 3.36 12.82 11.00
N TYR A 505 2.75 13.81 10.36
CA TYR A 505 1.42 14.33 10.70
C TYR A 505 0.51 14.29 9.47
N PHE A 506 -0.73 13.85 9.65
CA PHE A 506 -1.75 13.82 8.59
C PHE A 506 -2.85 14.86 8.83
N GLY A 507 -3.43 15.38 7.75
CA GLY A 507 -4.47 16.42 7.78
C GLY A 507 -3.97 17.87 7.76
N GLU A 508 -2.65 18.12 7.71
CA GLU A 508 -2.11 19.47 7.53
C GLU A 508 -2.54 20.06 6.16
N GLY A 509 -3.08 21.29 6.17
CA GLY A 509 -3.50 21.99 4.95
C GLY A 509 -4.95 21.76 4.49
N LYS A 510 -5.78 21.03 5.24
CA LYS A 510 -7.24 21.01 5.00
C LYS A 510 -7.83 22.41 5.14
N LYS A 511 -8.81 22.74 4.29
CA LYS A 511 -9.59 23.99 4.38
C LYS A 511 -10.15 24.17 5.78
N THR A 512 -10.03 25.39 6.30
CA THR A 512 -10.66 25.78 7.58
C THR A 512 -12.18 25.59 7.50
N ALA A 513 -12.84 25.43 8.65
CA ALA A 513 -14.30 25.31 8.68
C ALA A 513 -14.99 26.50 8.00
N ASP A 514 -14.42 27.69 8.16
CA ASP A 514 -14.82 28.92 7.49
C ASP A 514 -14.75 28.85 5.95
N GLU A 515 -13.71 28.23 5.39
CA GLU A 515 -13.53 28.04 3.94
C GLU A 515 -14.43 26.93 3.37
N LEU A 516 -14.73 25.89 4.16
CA LEU A 516 -15.71 24.86 3.80
C LEU A 516 -17.12 25.47 3.79
N LEU A 517 -17.52 26.14 4.88
CA LEU A 517 -18.84 26.80 4.99
C LEU A 517 -19.07 27.86 3.89
N LYS A 518 -18.04 28.61 3.49
CA LYS A 518 -18.12 29.58 2.37
C LYS A 518 -18.27 28.93 0.99
N ALA A 519 -17.95 27.64 0.85
CA ALA A 519 -18.06 26.91 -0.41
C ALA A 519 -19.40 26.14 -0.56
N LEU A 520 -20.17 26.00 0.53
CA LEU A 520 -21.49 25.35 0.51
C LEU A 520 -22.57 26.23 -0.14
N PRO A 521 -23.64 25.63 -0.71
CA PRO A 521 -24.83 26.36 -1.10
C PRO A 521 -25.57 26.93 0.13
N GLU A 522 -26.50 27.86 -0.11
CA GLU A 522 -27.31 28.47 0.94
C GLU A 522 -28.18 27.41 1.65
N GLY A 523 -27.84 27.10 2.90
CA GLY A 523 -28.56 26.14 3.75
C GLY A 523 -29.67 26.79 4.57
N LYS A 524 -30.73 26.03 4.85
CA LYS A 524 -31.88 26.45 5.66
C LYS A 524 -31.65 26.11 7.14
N GLU A 525 -31.57 27.12 7.99
CA GLU A 525 -31.58 26.90 9.44
C GLU A 525 -32.93 26.29 9.88
N VAL A 526 -32.87 25.13 10.53
CA VAL A 526 -34.05 24.40 11.06
C VAL A 526 -34.08 24.36 12.59
N VAL A 527 -32.94 24.65 13.23
CA VAL A 527 -32.78 24.84 14.68
C VAL A 527 -31.81 26.01 14.88
N GLY A 528 -32.22 27.03 15.64
CA GLY A 528 -31.42 28.24 15.88
C GLY A 528 -30.68 28.25 17.22
N GLY A 529 -29.62 29.04 17.33
CA GLY A 529 -28.57 28.88 18.36
C GLY A 529 -28.99 29.01 19.83
N ASN A 530 -30.13 29.66 20.12
CA ASN A 530 -30.70 29.74 21.48
C ASN A 530 -31.53 28.50 21.87
N TYR A 531 -31.77 27.55 20.95
CA TYR A 531 -32.68 26.40 21.14
C TYR A 531 -32.37 25.59 22.40
N ILE A 532 -31.10 25.29 22.65
CA ILE A 532 -30.65 24.51 23.81
C ILE A 532 -31.10 25.13 25.15
N ALA A 533 -30.97 26.45 25.28
CA ALA A 533 -31.35 27.19 26.47
C ALA A 533 -32.87 27.38 26.57
N GLU A 534 -33.55 27.68 25.45
CA GLU A 534 -35.00 27.79 25.42
C GLU A 534 -35.72 26.48 25.71
N TYR A 535 -35.19 25.36 25.20
CA TYR A 535 -35.73 24.04 25.44
C TYR A 535 -35.60 23.65 26.90
N LEU A 536 -34.41 23.86 27.50
CA LEU A 536 -34.19 23.65 28.93
C LEU A 536 -35.14 24.52 29.77
N GLN A 537 -35.26 25.82 29.47
CA GLN A 537 -36.14 26.74 30.20
C GLN A 537 -37.62 26.30 30.17
N LYS A 538 -38.07 25.62 29.10
CA LYS A 538 -39.44 25.10 28.95
C LYS A 538 -39.64 23.69 29.50
N ASN A 539 -38.57 22.90 29.68
CA ASN A 539 -38.65 21.46 29.94
C ASN A 539 -37.67 20.94 31.03
N LEU A 540 -37.14 21.80 31.91
CA LEU A 540 -36.22 21.40 32.99
C LEU A 540 -36.80 20.28 33.88
N GLU A 541 -38.09 20.38 34.23
CA GLU A 541 -38.80 19.38 35.04
C GLU A 541 -39.15 18.09 34.26
N LYS A 542 -38.91 18.04 32.95
CA LYS A 542 -39.18 16.91 32.06
C LYS A 542 -37.90 16.26 31.51
N GLN A 543 -36.77 16.50 32.15
CA GLN A 543 -35.51 15.88 31.78
C GLN A 543 -35.45 14.47 32.39
N ASP A 544 -35.75 13.44 31.59
CA ASP A 544 -35.89 12.04 32.03
C ASP A 544 -34.70 11.45 32.80
N ARG A 545 -33.52 12.10 32.71
CA ARG A 545 -32.28 11.72 33.40
C ARG A 545 -31.57 12.90 34.09
N TYR A 546 -32.34 13.89 34.56
CA TYR A 546 -31.82 14.93 35.43
C TYR A 546 -31.85 14.47 36.89
N ASN A 547 -30.68 14.19 37.46
CA ASN A 547 -30.52 13.95 38.90
C ASN A 547 -29.73 15.10 39.56
N PRO A 548 -30.35 15.90 40.45
CA PRO A 548 -29.69 17.01 41.14
C PRO A 548 -28.56 16.59 42.10
N GLU A 549 -28.46 15.31 42.47
CA GLU A 549 -27.37 14.77 43.32
C GLU A 549 -26.05 14.61 42.55
N HIS A 550 -26.11 14.44 41.22
CA HIS A 550 -24.93 14.24 40.38
C HIS A 550 -24.52 15.49 39.60
N GLY A 551 -25.45 16.42 39.37
CA GLY A 551 -25.15 17.68 38.71
C GLY A 551 -26.28 18.70 38.72
N LYS A 552 -26.06 19.83 38.06
CA LYS A 552 -27.00 20.95 37.96
C LYS A 552 -26.99 21.53 36.55
N LEU A 553 -28.16 21.81 36.01
CA LEU A 553 -28.36 22.47 34.71
C LEU A 553 -28.96 23.85 34.93
N GLU A 554 -28.36 24.88 34.35
CA GLU A 554 -28.80 26.27 34.48
C GLU A 554 -28.78 26.98 33.13
N VAL A 555 -29.73 27.87 32.88
CA VAL A 555 -29.65 28.80 31.74
C VAL A 555 -28.87 30.03 32.17
N ILE A 556 -27.85 30.39 31.41
CA ILE A 556 -27.02 31.58 31.62
C ILE A 556 -27.11 32.52 30.41
N ASP A 557 -27.04 33.83 30.67
CA ASP A 557 -26.90 34.83 29.61
C ASP A 557 -25.45 34.93 29.15
N VAL A 558 -25.23 35.09 27.84
CA VAL A 558 -23.90 35.14 27.21
C VAL A 558 -23.83 36.33 26.26
N SER A 559 -22.68 37.01 26.23
CA SER A 559 -22.41 38.16 25.37
C SER A 559 -21.20 37.93 24.47
N GLY A 560 -21.16 38.56 23.30
CA GLY A 560 -20.06 38.43 22.34
C GLY A 560 -20.07 37.13 21.52
N MET A 561 -21.12 36.32 21.64
CA MET A 561 -21.33 35.07 20.91
C MET A 561 -22.48 35.21 19.89
N PRO A 562 -22.60 34.31 18.89
CA PRO A 562 -23.73 34.31 17.94
C PRO A 562 -25.08 33.90 18.57
N PHE A 563 -25.09 33.58 19.86
CA PHE A 563 -26.25 33.26 20.68
C PHE A 563 -26.22 34.10 21.96
N THR A 564 -27.39 34.38 22.52
CA THR A 564 -27.54 35.23 23.73
C THR A 564 -27.68 34.43 25.01
N LYS A 565 -27.97 33.12 24.91
CA LYS A 565 -28.15 32.22 26.06
C LYS A 565 -27.46 30.88 25.85
N ALA A 566 -26.92 30.33 26.93
CA ALA A 566 -26.31 29.01 26.98
C ALA A 566 -26.85 28.20 28.16
N VAL A 567 -26.56 26.89 28.16
CA VAL A 567 -26.76 26.00 29.31
C VAL A 567 -25.43 25.80 30.01
N ARG A 568 -25.37 26.11 31.31
CA ARG A 568 -24.29 25.68 32.20
C ARG A 568 -24.65 24.33 32.79
N ALA A 569 -23.81 23.33 32.54
CA ALA A 569 -23.87 22.02 33.19
C ALA A 569 -22.73 21.92 34.21
N THR A 570 -23.10 21.84 35.49
CA THR A 570 -22.19 21.46 36.57
C THR A 570 -22.34 19.98 36.85
N VAL A 571 -21.25 19.25 36.89
CA VAL A 571 -21.19 17.83 37.24
C VAL A 571 -20.35 17.70 38.50
N TYR A 572 -20.96 17.25 39.58
CA TYR A 572 -20.27 17.07 40.86
C TYR A 572 -19.48 15.77 40.88
N ASN A 573 -20.11 14.69 40.41
CA ASN A 573 -19.57 13.35 40.40
C ASN A 573 -19.70 12.78 38.96
N PRO A 574 -18.61 12.29 38.34
CA PRO A 574 -18.71 11.54 37.09
C PRO A 574 -19.47 10.23 37.32
N LEU A 575 -20.07 9.69 36.27
CA LEU A 575 -20.86 8.47 36.31
C LEU A 575 -20.50 7.57 35.13
N ASP A 576 -20.33 6.27 35.38
CA ASP A 576 -20.38 5.25 34.34
C ASP A 576 -21.74 4.53 34.43
N PRO A 577 -22.59 4.57 33.40
CA PRO A 577 -22.40 5.24 32.10
C PRO A 577 -22.75 6.73 32.12
N ALA A 578 -21.97 7.54 31.40
CA ALA A 578 -22.07 9.00 31.41
C ALA A 578 -23.41 9.59 30.92
N TYR A 579 -24.30 8.76 30.35
CA TYR A 579 -25.68 9.12 30.01
C TYR A 579 -26.61 9.21 31.23
N ALA A 580 -26.17 8.77 32.42
CA ALA A 580 -26.92 8.86 33.67
C ALA A 580 -27.15 10.31 34.13
N PHE A 581 -26.39 11.27 33.59
CA PHE A 581 -26.69 12.70 33.64
C PHE A 581 -26.55 13.30 32.24
N GLN A 582 -27.67 13.70 31.64
CA GLN A 582 -27.73 14.22 30.26
C GLN A 582 -28.79 15.31 30.12
N LEU A 583 -28.60 16.16 29.11
CA LEU A 583 -29.57 17.13 28.61
C LEU A 583 -30.31 16.53 27.41
N GLY A 584 -31.60 16.23 27.56
CA GLY A 584 -32.50 15.84 26.48
C GLY A 584 -33.08 17.06 25.77
N LEU A 585 -33.03 17.03 24.43
CA LEU A 585 -33.43 18.15 23.55
C LEU A 585 -34.65 17.83 22.67
N GLY A 586 -35.33 16.70 22.92
CA GLY A 586 -36.54 16.29 22.22
C GLY A 586 -36.29 15.88 20.77
N THR A 587 -37.23 16.22 19.88
CA THR A 587 -37.21 15.88 18.45
C THR A 587 -36.99 17.11 17.55
N PRO A 588 -35.85 17.83 17.64
CA PRO A 588 -35.67 19.15 17.01
C PRO A 588 -35.85 19.20 15.47
N LEU A 589 -35.73 18.06 14.79
CA LEU A 589 -35.78 17.91 13.33
C LEU A 589 -37.14 17.46 12.78
N GLU A 590 -38.07 17.07 13.65
CA GLU A 590 -39.38 16.53 13.27
C GLU A 590 -40.16 17.50 12.37
N GLY A 591 -40.48 17.05 11.15
CA GLY A 591 -41.17 17.86 10.13
C GLY A 591 -40.35 19.00 9.51
N LYS A 592 -39.03 19.05 9.70
CA LYS A 592 -38.16 20.12 9.18
C LYS A 592 -37.09 19.67 8.17
N ALA A 593 -36.83 18.37 8.08
CA ALA A 593 -35.93 17.73 7.11
C ALA A 593 -36.60 16.47 6.54
N GLU A 594 -36.14 16.02 5.38
CA GLU A 594 -36.57 14.80 4.71
C GLU A 594 -35.46 13.73 4.74
N GLU A 595 -35.83 12.45 4.71
CA GLU A 595 -34.85 11.37 4.62
C GLU A 595 -33.88 11.58 3.44
N GLY A 596 -32.59 11.48 3.74
CA GLY A 596 -31.48 11.72 2.81
C GLY A 596 -30.91 13.15 2.82
N ASP A 597 -31.56 14.12 3.47
CA ASP A 597 -31.05 15.49 3.59
C ASP A 597 -29.71 15.53 4.34
N VAL A 598 -28.74 16.27 3.80
CA VAL A 598 -27.47 16.54 4.48
C VAL A 598 -27.63 17.75 5.40
N CYS A 599 -27.39 17.53 6.69
CA CYS A 599 -27.52 18.51 7.75
C CYS A 599 -26.19 18.74 8.47
N LEU A 600 -26.00 19.94 9.00
CA LEU A 600 -24.89 20.30 9.88
C LEU A 600 -25.42 20.73 11.23
N LEU A 601 -25.06 20.00 12.29
CA LEU A 601 -25.18 20.49 13.66
C LEU A 601 -23.91 21.30 13.99
N ARG A 602 -24.09 22.48 14.60
CA ARG A 602 -23.01 23.27 15.20
C ARG A 602 -23.29 23.41 16.69
N LEU A 603 -22.25 23.37 17.51
CA LEU A 603 -22.33 23.53 18.96
C LEU A 603 -21.15 24.36 19.46
N TRP A 604 -21.40 25.28 20.38
CA TRP A 604 -20.34 25.98 21.11
C TRP A 604 -20.21 25.42 22.51
N MET A 605 -18.97 25.22 22.96
CA MET A 605 -18.65 24.73 24.31
C MET A 605 -17.46 25.48 24.89
N ARG A 606 -17.42 25.63 26.22
CA ARG A 606 -16.21 25.88 27.02
C ARG A 606 -16.29 25.22 28.39
N THR A 607 -15.16 25.09 29.08
CA THR A 607 -15.06 24.55 30.44
C THR A 607 -14.63 25.63 31.42
N GLU A 608 -15.49 25.98 32.38
CA GLU A 608 -15.19 26.99 33.39
C GLU A 608 -14.24 26.47 34.48
N LYS A 609 -14.34 25.19 34.83
CA LYS A 609 -13.40 24.47 35.73
C LYS A 609 -13.58 22.96 35.67
N GLY A 610 -12.58 22.23 36.16
CA GLY A 610 -12.59 20.76 36.23
C GLY A 610 -12.36 20.11 34.86
N GLY A 611 -12.78 18.86 34.70
CA GLY A 611 -12.43 18.07 33.51
C GLY A 611 -11.09 17.33 33.64
N GLN A 612 -10.48 16.99 32.51
CA GLN A 612 -9.30 16.14 32.40
C GLN A 612 -8.00 16.94 32.20
N GLY A 613 -6.90 16.45 32.79
CA GLY A 613 -5.55 16.96 32.59
C GLY A 613 -5.30 18.34 33.23
N GLU A 614 -4.05 18.81 33.14
CA GLU A 614 -3.67 20.14 33.67
C GLU A 614 -4.44 21.29 32.97
N ALA A 615 -4.79 21.09 31.71
CA ALA A 615 -5.55 22.04 30.89
C ALA A 615 -7.05 22.14 31.26
N GLN A 616 -7.55 21.36 32.24
CA GLN A 616 -8.95 21.38 32.68
C GLN A 616 -9.94 21.22 31.52
N MET A 617 -9.75 20.15 30.74
CA MET A 617 -10.55 19.86 29.56
C MET A 617 -11.84 19.13 29.93
N GLY A 618 -12.95 19.85 29.96
CA GLY A 618 -14.28 19.26 30.09
C GLY A 618 -14.67 18.48 28.83
N ASN A 619 -15.53 17.47 28.99
CA ASN A 619 -15.98 16.55 27.95
C ASN A 619 -17.51 16.44 27.93
N VAL A 620 -18.12 16.54 26.75
CA VAL A 620 -19.53 16.19 26.53
C VAL A 620 -19.69 15.34 25.27
N MET A 621 -20.68 14.45 25.27
CA MET A 621 -21.04 13.66 24.09
C MET A 621 -22.32 14.19 23.46
N VAL A 622 -22.23 14.62 22.19
CA VAL A 622 -23.38 15.00 21.36
C VAL A 622 -23.96 13.76 20.70
N VAL A 623 -25.27 13.59 20.76
CA VAL A 623 -25.97 12.44 20.17
C VAL A 623 -27.23 12.88 19.42
N ILE A 624 -27.41 12.33 18.21
CA ILE A 624 -28.69 12.26 17.52
C ILE A 624 -28.97 10.78 17.22
N GLU A 625 -30.14 10.28 17.63
CA GLU A 625 -30.49 8.86 17.59
C GLU A 625 -31.99 8.62 17.32
N GLU A 626 -32.37 7.35 17.12
CA GLU A 626 -33.74 6.91 16.91
C GLU A 626 -34.67 7.34 18.06
N ASN A 627 -35.83 7.88 17.71
CA ASN A 627 -36.93 8.04 18.66
C ASN A 627 -37.66 6.70 18.84
N GLY A 628 -37.11 5.79 19.65
CA GLY A 628 -37.75 4.49 19.91
C GLY A 628 -36.80 3.42 20.46
N GLY A 629 -37.28 2.17 20.46
CA GLY A 629 -36.59 1.05 21.12
C GLY A 629 -35.29 0.56 20.47
N GLY A 630 -34.92 1.05 19.28
CA GLY A 630 -33.69 0.65 18.59
C GLY A 630 -32.46 1.48 18.98
N TYR A 631 -32.65 2.74 19.38
CA TYR A 631 -31.57 3.70 19.75
C TYR A 631 -30.39 3.74 18.76
N ALA A 632 -30.60 3.45 17.48
CA ALA A 632 -29.55 3.56 16.47
C ALA A 632 -29.18 5.04 16.28
N LYS A 633 -27.88 5.33 16.11
CA LYS A 633 -27.35 6.69 16.24
C LYS A 633 -26.77 7.19 14.92
N THR A 634 -27.00 8.47 14.64
CA THR A 634 -26.44 9.17 13.46
C THR A 634 -25.39 10.21 13.82
N ILE A 635 -25.41 10.70 15.06
CA ILE A 635 -24.29 11.39 15.68
C ILE A 635 -24.01 10.69 17.01
N THR A 636 -22.74 10.41 17.29
CA THR A 636 -22.23 10.05 18.60
C THR A 636 -20.78 10.48 18.65
N ALA A 637 -20.55 11.67 19.19
CA ALA A 637 -19.22 12.28 19.19
C ALA A 637 -18.95 12.92 20.55
N ASN A 638 -17.82 12.57 21.16
CA ASN A 638 -17.29 13.30 22.30
C ASN A 638 -16.59 14.56 21.77
N VAL A 639 -16.82 15.69 22.42
CA VAL A 639 -16.01 16.90 22.23
C VAL A 639 -15.41 17.31 23.56
N THR A 640 -14.17 17.78 23.50
CA THR A 640 -13.43 18.27 24.67
C THR A 640 -12.96 19.69 24.43
N ASN A 641 -13.00 20.52 25.48
CA ASN A 641 -12.51 21.89 25.40
C ASN A 641 -12.05 22.44 26.76
N ALA A 642 -11.15 23.42 26.74
CA ALA A 642 -10.71 24.18 27.90
C ALA A 642 -11.53 25.49 28.08
N SER A 643 -10.93 26.54 28.64
CA SER A 643 -11.61 27.75 29.15
C SER A 643 -12.29 28.65 28.11
N GLU A 644 -11.81 28.65 26.87
CA GLU A 644 -12.31 29.54 25.82
C GLU A 644 -13.48 28.92 25.03
N TRP A 645 -14.38 29.75 24.52
CA TRP A 645 -15.48 29.28 23.65
C TRP A 645 -14.93 28.75 22.32
N LYS A 646 -15.12 27.45 22.06
CA LYS A 646 -14.84 26.81 20.77
C LYS A 646 -16.15 26.36 20.11
N GLU A 647 -16.25 26.52 18.80
CA GLU A 647 -17.29 25.91 17.97
C GLU A 647 -16.89 24.50 17.50
N PHE A 648 -17.88 23.62 17.42
CA PHE A 648 -17.75 22.23 16.99
C PHE A 648 -18.77 21.91 15.90
N TYR A 649 -18.32 21.23 14.85
CA TYR A 649 -19.13 20.88 13.68
C TYR A 649 -19.44 19.38 13.62
N PHE A 650 -20.69 19.00 13.30
CA PHE A 650 -21.10 17.61 13.19
C PHE A 650 -22.04 17.44 11.98
N PRO A 651 -21.51 17.04 10.80
CA PRO A 651 -22.31 16.77 9.63
C PRO A 651 -22.98 15.39 9.73
N PHE A 652 -24.21 15.26 9.22
CA PHE A 652 -24.96 14.00 9.23
C PHE A 652 -25.99 13.96 8.10
N LYS A 653 -26.31 12.75 7.61
CA LYS A 653 -27.49 12.52 6.75
C LYS A 653 -28.69 12.25 7.65
N PHE A 654 -29.75 13.03 7.47
CA PHE A 654 -30.99 12.84 8.23
C PHE A 654 -31.72 11.57 7.78
N LYS A 655 -32.21 10.81 8.76
CA LYS A 655 -33.24 9.78 8.57
C LYS A 655 -34.45 10.18 9.38
N ASP A 656 -35.65 9.91 8.86
CA ASP A 656 -36.92 10.32 9.47
C ASP A 656 -37.11 9.80 10.90
N ASN A 657 -36.61 8.60 11.20
CA ASN A 657 -36.60 8.01 12.53
C ASN A 657 -35.54 8.60 13.48
N TYR A 658 -34.48 9.23 12.96
CA TYR A 658 -33.34 9.80 13.71
C TYR A 658 -33.61 11.25 14.14
N THR A 659 -34.68 11.46 14.90
CA THR A 659 -35.10 12.80 15.35
C THR A 659 -34.67 13.14 16.78
N HIS A 660 -34.34 12.17 17.64
CA HIS A 660 -34.09 12.42 19.05
C HIS A 660 -32.67 12.98 19.29
N ALA A 661 -32.55 14.07 20.04
CA ALA A 661 -31.27 14.73 20.32
C ALA A 661 -30.96 14.79 21.84
N THR A 662 -29.72 14.46 22.21
CA THR A 662 -29.22 14.56 23.60
C THR A 662 -27.77 15.04 23.68
N ILE A 663 -27.39 15.59 24.85
CA ILE A 663 -26.00 15.86 25.22
C ILE A 663 -25.71 15.16 26.55
N ARG A 664 -24.75 14.26 26.59
CA ARG A 664 -24.37 13.48 27.79
C ARG A 664 -23.20 14.15 28.49
N LEU A 665 -23.23 14.19 29.83
CA LEU A 665 -22.47 15.18 30.60
C LEU A 665 -21.56 14.56 31.68
N ALA A 666 -21.83 13.35 32.17
CA ALA A 666 -21.21 12.83 33.39
C ALA A 666 -19.79 12.24 33.23
N TYR A 667 -18.97 12.78 32.33
CA TYR A 667 -17.62 12.25 32.05
C TYR A 667 -16.60 12.57 33.16
N TYR A 668 -16.61 13.80 33.67
CA TYR A 668 -15.69 14.29 34.70
C TYR A 668 -16.43 15.15 35.73
N THR A 669 -15.83 15.38 36.89
CA THR A 669 -16.22 16.53 37.74
C THR A 669 -15.82 17.81 36.99
N GLN A 670 -16.81 18.54 36.49
CA GLN A 670 -16.59 19.64 35.54
C GLN A 670 -17.73 20.68 35.59
N VAL A 671 -17.44 21.90 35.14
CA VAL A 671 -18.45 22.91 34.82
C VAL A 671 -18.25 23.32 33.37
N VAL A 672 -19.23 22.99 32.52
CA VAL A 672 -19.18 23.26 31.08
C VAL A 672 -20.34 24.17 30.68
N ASP A 673 -20.05 25.20 29.88
CA ASP A 673 -21.06 26.05 29.25
C ASP A 673 -21.27 25.59 27.81
N ILE A 674 -22.52 25.43 27.39
CA ILE A 674 -22.91 24.86 26.10
C ILE A 674 -23.96 25.78 25.44
N GLY A 675 -23.68 26.29 24.25
CA GLY A 675 -24.52 27.27 23.55
C GLY A 675 -24.48 27.10 22.03
N GLY A 676 -25.22 27.95 21.30
CA GLY A 676 -25.12 27.99 19.84
C GLY A 676 -25.49 26.69 19.14
N TYR A 677 -26.38 25.88 19.73
CA TYR A 677 -26.86 24.62 19.14
C TYR A 677 -27.72 24.94 17.92
N THR A 678 -27.11 24.99 16.74
CA THR A 678 -27.81 25.21 15.46
C THR A 678 -27.84 23.94 14.64
N ILE A 679 -28.90 23.73 13.86
CA ILE A 679 -28.90 22.74 12.79
C ILE A 679 -29.33 23.42 11.49
N THR A 680 -28.50 23.29 10.47
CA THR A 680 -28.74 23.78 9.10
C THR A 680 -28.93 22.60 8.17
N ASN A 681 -30.01 22.59 7.40
CA ASN A 681 -30.32 21.60 6.36
C ASN A 681 -29.89 22.17 4.99
N TYR A 682 -29.03 21.46 4.27
CA TYR A 682 -28.52 21.83 2.95
C TYR A 682 -29.18 21.03 1.80
N GLY A 683 -30.12 20.13 2.09
CA GLY A 683 -30.77 19.27 1.11
C GLY A 683 -29.95 18.05 0.70
N LYS A 684 -30.39 17.35 -0.34
CA LYS A 684 -29.89 16.02 -0.73
C LYS A 684 -28.71 16.04 -1.70
N ASP A 685 -28.50 17.17 -2.37
CA ASP A 685 -27.50 17.33 -3.44
C ASP A 685 -26.11 17.79 -2.92
N VAL A 686 -25.98 18.08 -1.63
CA VAL A 686 -24.69 18.44 -1.01
C VAL A 686 -23.94 17.17 -0.62
N ASP A 687 -22.66 17.11 -0.97
CA ASP A 687 -21.75 16.07 -0.48
C ASP A 687 -21.46 16.28 1.01
N ILE A 688 -21.67 15.26 1.83
CA ILE A 688 -21.48 15.35 3.28
C ILE A 688 -20.01 15.62 3.65
N ASP A 689 -19.07 15.14 2.83
CA ASP A 689 -17.63 15.31 3.05
C ASP A 689 -17.14 16.73 2.69
N SER A 690 -18.02 17.58 2.13
CA SER A 690 -17.74 19.00 1.88
C SER A 690 -18.01 19.91 3.10
N LEU A 691 -18.61 19.39 4.17
CA LEU A 691 -18.89 20.13 5.39
C LEU A 691 -17.75 20.01 6.42
N PRO A 692 -17.55 21.01 7.30
CA PRO A 692 -16.62 20.87 8.42
C PRO A 692 -17.07 19.81 9.42
N THR A 693 -16.12 19.16 10.08
CA THR A 693 -16.38 18.21 11.17
C THR A 693 -15.33 18.30 12.29
N ASP A 694 -15.79 18.24 13.54
CA ASP A 694 -15.00 18.09 14.75
C ASP A 694 -15.24 16.73 15.43
N THR A 695 -15.90 15.76 14.78
CA THR A 695 -16.16 14.44 15.35
C THR A 695 -14.89 13.70 15.83
N ASN A 696 -13.71 14.19 15.40
CA ASN A 696 -12.39 13.61 15.61
C ASN A 696 -11.30 14.62 16.08
N SER A 697 -11.61 15.91 16.32
CA SER A 697 -10.57 16.91 16.59
C SER A 697 -10.11 16.91 18.06
N SER A 698 -8.93 16.33 18.32
CA SER A 698 -8.34 16.24 19.66
C SER A 698 -7.06 17.08 19.75
N PRO A 699 -6.96 18.08 20.66
CA PRO A 699 -5.75 18.89 20.79
C PRO A 699 -4.53 18.09 21.27
N TYR A 700 -4.74 16.92 21.89
CA TYR A 700 -3.65 16.02 22.29
C TYR A 700 -2.88 15.43 21.10
N LEU A 701 -3.49 15.41 19.91
CA LEU A 701 -2.87 14.96 18.66
C LEU A 701 -2.19 16.10 17.88
N ALA A 702 -2.22 17.33 18.39
CA ALA A 702 -1.55 18.49 17.79
C ALA A 702 -0.03 18.30 17.71
N ARG A 703 0.60 18.95 16.74
CA ARG A 703 2.03 18.82 16.44
C ARG A 703 2.94 19.25 17.61
N ASP A 704 2.52 20.27 18.33
CA ASP A 704 3.20 20.89 19.46
C ASP A 704 2.79 20.34 20.84
N ALA A 705 2.02 19.25 20.90
CA ALA A 705 1.59 18.64 22.17
C ALA A 705 2.78 18.26 23.07
N ALA A 706 2.90 18.93 24.23
CA ALA A 706 4.07 18.90 25.10
C ALA A 706 4.48 17.50 25.58
N TRP A 707 3.49 16.68 25.97
CA TRP A 707 3.69 15.30 26.45
C TRP A 707 4.53 14.45 25.49
N ARG A 708 4.46 14.70 24.17
CA ARG A 708 5.11 13.88 23.15
C ARG A 708 6.62 14.06 23.17
N LYS A 709 7.09 15.28 23.48
CA LYS A 709 8.52 15.57 23.64
C LYS A 709 9.09 14.86 24.87
N GLU A 710 8.39 14.92 25.99
CA GLU A 710 8.78 14.20 27.22
C GLU A 710 8.79 12.68 27.01
N ALA A 711 7.81 12.15 26.28
CA ALA A 711 7.78 10.74 25.87
C ALA A 711 8.97 10.36 24.97
N TRP A 712 9.36 11.25 24.05
CA TRP A 712 10.54 11.06 23.21
C TRP A 712 11.84 11.05 24.03
N GLU A 713 11.99 12.00 24.95
CA GLU A 713 13.13 12.06 25.88
C GLU A 713 13.19 10.79 26.76
N ARG A 714 12.06 10.22 27.19
CA ARG A 714 12.05 8.91 27.86
C ARG A 714 12.51 7.78 26.95
N ILE A 715 12.02 7.69 25.70
CA ILE A 715 12.45 6.66 24.73
C ILE A 715 13.98 6.68 24.57
N GLU A 716 14.55 7.87 24.35
CA GLU A 716 15.98 8.07 24.15
C GLU A 716 16.83 7.53 25.32
N ASN A 717 16.32 7.62 26.55
CA ASN A 717 16.99 7.18 27.77
C ASN A 717 16.75 5.71 28.16
N ILE A 718 15.64 5.09 27.75
CA ILE A 718 15.23 3.75 28.23
C ILE A 718 15.26 2.65 27.15
N ARG A 719 15.40 3.02 25.87
CA ARG A 719 15.42 2.09 24.72
C ARG A 719 16.76 2.00 24.02
N LYS A 720 17.72 2.83 24.43
CA LYS A 720 19.10 2.83 23.94
C LYS A 720 20.07 2.67 25.09
N ASP A 721 21.29 2.27 24.74
CA ASP A 721 22.45 2.38 25.63
C ASP A 721 23.70 2.67 24.78
N ASN A 722 24.80 3.01 25.44
CA ASN A 722 26.08 3.15 24.76
C ASN A 722 26.69 1.77 24.52
N PHE A 723 27.07 1.50 23.26
CA PHE A 723 27.65 0.24 22.83
C PHE A 723 29.06 0.48 22.29
N SER A 724 30.04 -0.18 22.91
CA SER A 724 31.47 -0.02 22.66
C SER A 724 32.02 -1.19 21.84
N ILE A 725 32.44 -0.91 20.61
CA ILE A 725 33.13 -1.88 19.74
C ILE A 725 34.64 -1.64 19.87
N VAL A 726 35.36 -2.57 20.50
CA VAL A 726 36.80 -2.51 20.76
C VAL A 726 37.53 -3.42 19.78
N VAL A 727 38.41 -2.87 18.94
CA VAL A 727 39.15 -3.64 17.93
C VAL A 727 40.58 -3.89 18.37
N LYS A 728 41.03 -5.14 18.28
CA LYS A 728 42.38 -5.59 18.65
C LYS A 728 43.05 -6.35 17.51
N ASP A 729 44.38 -6.30 17.43
CA ASP A 729 45.17 -7.21 16.60
C ASP A 729 45.33 -8.58 17.29
N LYS A 730 45.87 -9.57 16.56
CA LYS A 730 46.20 -10.91 17.10
C LYS A 730 47.18 -10.92 18.28
N ASN A 731 47.91 -9.84 18.52
CA ASN A 731 48.84 -9.71 19.64
C ASN A 731 48.18 -9.04 20.87
N GLY A 732 46.92 -8.60 20.74
CA GLY A 732 46.16 -7.89 21.78
C GLY A 732 46.37 -6.37 21.78
N ASN A 733 47.05 -5.80 20.78
CA ASN A 733 47.20 -4.35 20.64
C ASN A 733 45.89 -3.74 20.12
N LEU A 734 45.54 -2.54 20.59
CA LEU A 734 44.37 -1.80 20.10
C LEU A 734 44.58 -1.28 18.67
N VAL A 735 43.55 -1.38 17.84
CA VAL A 735 43.59 -0.96 16.43
C VAL A 735 42.82 0.33 16.23
N ASN A 736 43.57 1.42 16.05
CA ASN A 736 43.02 2.76 15.79
C ASN A 736 42.71 2.93 14.29
N ASP A 737 41.79 3.85 13.96
CA ASP A 737 41.38 4.18 12.59
C ASP A 737 40.92 2.94 11.77
N ALA A 738 40.25 1.98 12.41
CA ALA A 738 39.51 0.90 11.74
C ALA A 738 38.09 1.39 11.46
N ASP A 739 37.59 1.21 10.24
CA ASP A 739 36.22 1.55 9.86
C ASP A 739 35.24 0.54 10.45
N ILE A 740 34.19 1.02 11.11
CA ILE A 740 33.18 0.20 11.79
C ILE A 740 31.80 0.51 11.21
N LYS A 741 31.00 -0.53 10.96
CA LYS A 741 29.56 -0.44 10.73
C LYS A 741 28.82 -1.27 11.77
N VAL A 742 27.76 -0.69 12.32
CA VAL A 742 26.89 -1.25 13.35
C VAL A 742 25.46 -1.19 12.81
N ASN A 743 25.00 -2.32 12.28
CA ASN A 743 23.73 -2.44 11.59
C ASN A 743 22.80 -3.31 12.44
N MET A 744 21.74 -2.71 12.96
CA MET A 744 20.65 -3.47 13.58
C MET A 744 19.92 -4.28 12.51
N TYR A 745 19.60 -5.54 12.83
CA TYR A 745 18.76 -6.39 11.98
C TYR A 745 17.52 -6.92 12.72
N GLU A 746 17.46 -6.79 14.04
CA GLU A 746 16.32 -7.22 14.84
C GLU A 746 16.18 -6.40 16.14
N HIS A 747 14.95 -6.09 16.53
CA HIS A 747 14.62 -5.37 17.77
C HIS A 747 14.62 -6.28 19.00
N GLU A 748 15.00 -5.76 20.18
CA GLU A 748 14.63 -6.41 21.45
C GLU A 748 13.14 -6.23 21.72
N PHE A 749 12.57 -5.07 21.38
CA PHE A 749 11.16 -4.76 21.61
C PHE A 749 10.25 -5.55 20.67
N GLU A 750 9.19 -6.12 21.23
CA GLU A 750 8.32 -7.03 20.50
C GLU A 750 7.24 -6.23 19.72
N TRP A 751 7.48 -5.99 18.43
CA TRP A 751 6.57 -5.37 17.47
C TRP A 751 5.78 -6.46 16.75
N GLY A 752 4.55 -6.73 17.21
CA GLY A 752 3.83 -7.95 16.85
C GLY A 752 2.43 -7.80 16.28
N VAL A 753 1.88 -8.93 15.85
CA VAL A 753 0.49 -9.03 15.39
C VAL A 753 -0.14 -10.40 15.63
N ALA A 754 -1.46 -10.46 15.74
CA ALA A 754 -2.20 -11.71 15.80
C ALA A 754 -2.14 -12.49 14.47
N ILE A 755 -1.92 -13.81 14.57
CA ILE A 755 -1.76 -14.73 13.46
C ILE A 755 -2.79 -15.85 13.42
N HIS A 756 -3.18 -16.22 12.20
CA HIS A 756 -4.14 -17.26 11.89
C HIS A 756 -3.76 -18.01 10.60
N SER A 757 -4.57 -19.01 10.23
CA SER A 757 -4.33 -19.93 9.11
C SER A 757 -4.16 -19.31 7.73
N SER A 758 -4.35 -17.99 7.55
CA SER A 758 -3.98 -17.28 6.33
C SER A 758 -2.47 -17.29 6.07
N ILE A 759 -1.62 -17.35 7.11
CA ILE A 759 -0.15 -17.40 6.92
C ILE A 759 0.29 -18.53 5.98
N LEU A 760 -0.43 -19.66 6.01
CA LEU A 760 -0.18 -20.86 5.21
C LEU A 760 -0.58 -20.72 3.72
N LYS A 761 -1.45 -19.76 3.37
CA LYS A 761 -2.17 -19.74 2.07
C LYS A 761 -2.21 -18.38 1.36
N ASP A 762 -1.81 -17.32 2.05
CA ASP A 762 -1.98 -15.94 1.60
C ASP A 762 -0.61 -15.25 1.53
N ASP A 763 -0.04 -15.19 0.32
CA ASP A 763 1.30 -14.63 0.09
C ASP A 763 1.39 -13.15 0.47
N PHE A 764 0.31 -12.38 0.33
CA PHE A 764 0.29 -10.98 0.78
C PHE A 764 0.39 -10.92 2.30
N TYR A 765 -0.46 -11.68 2.99
CA TYR A 765 -0.43 -11.77 4.45
C TYR A 765 0.96 -12.21 4.95
N ARG A 766 1.55 -13.24 4.33
CA ARG A 766 2.87 -13.75 4.70
C ARG A 766 3.99 -12.73 4.47
N LYS A 767 4.00 -12.03 3.32
CA LYS A 767 5.01 -11.02 2.98
C LYS A 767 4.91 -9.78 3.87
N GLU A 768 3.72 -9.25 4.10
CA GLU A 768 3.57 -8.10 4.99
C GLU A 768 3.80 -8.49 6.46
N LEU A 769 3.53 -9.74 6.85
CA LEU A 769 3.90 -10.21 8.19
C LEU A 769 5.42 -10.28 8.36
N GLN A 770 6.11 -10.91 7.40
CA GLN A 770 7.57 -10.97 7.33
C GLN A 770 8.21 -9.58 7.28
N LYS A 771 7.61 -8.61 6.59
CA LYS A 771 8.17 -7.25 6.45
C LYS A 771 8.01 -6.42 7.72
N ASN A 772 6.84 -6.44 8.35
CA ASN A 772 6.47 -5.41 9.32
C ASN A 772 6.63 -5.81 10.79
N PHE A 773 6.73 -7.09 11.13
CA PHE A 773 6.68 -7.58 12.51
C PHE A 773 7.84 -8.53 12.84
N ASN A 774 8.29 -8.50 14.10
CA ASN A 774 9.23 -9.49 14.66
C ASN A 774 8.59 -10.42 15.70
N ALA A 775 7.36 -10.11 16.12
CA ALA A 775 6.60 -10.86 17.10
C ALA A 775 5.23 -11.31 16.56
N ALA A 776 4.65 -12.34 17.17
CA ALA A 776 3.29 -12.80 16.85
C ALA A 776 2.55 -13.34 18.08
N VAL A 777 1.21 -13.36 18.01
CA VAL A 777 0.34 -14.09 18.95
C VAL A 777 -0.65 -14.95 18.18
N CYS A 778 -0.98 -16.16 18.63
CA CYS A 778 -2.04 -16.93 17.96
C CYS A 778 -3.40 -16.25 18.18
N GLU A 779 -4.08 -15.80 17.12
CA GLU A 779 -5.38 -15.11 17.24
C GLU A 779 -6.45 -16.04 17.83
N ASN A 780 -6.52 -17.28 17.34
CA ASN A 780 -7.51 -18.27 17.77
C ASN A 780 -6.99 -19.71 17.90
N HIS A 781 -5.93 -20.09 17.20
CA HIS A 781 -5.52 -21.51 17.08
C HIS A 781 -4.90 -22.07 18.37
N CYS A 782 -4.28 -21.21 19.20
CA CYS A 782 -3.78 -21.59 20.53
C CYS A 782 -4.83 -21.42 21.65
N LYS A 783 -6.09 -21.10 21.32
CA LYS A 783 -7.20 -21.08 22.28
C LYS A 783 -7.69 -22.51 22.47
N TRP A 784 -7.82 -22.92 23.73
CA TRP A 784 -8.06 -24.32 24.14
C TRP A 784 -9.06 -25.10 23.25
N ASN A 785 -10.29 -24.63 23.03
CA ASN A 785 -11.25 -25.38 22.21
C ASN A 785 -10.85 -25.53 20.73
N ILE A 786 -10.11 -24.58 20.16
CA ILE A 786 -9.62 -24.70 18.77
C ILE A 786 -8.38 -25.61 18.72
N TYR A 787 -7.46 -25.48 19.68
CA TYR A 787 -6.30 -26.34 19.77
C TYR A 787 -6.70 -27.82 19.90
N ASP A 788 -7.61 -28.15 20.82
CA ASP A 788 -8.09 -29.54 21.04
C ASP A 788 -8.80 -30.13 19.80
N GLN A 789 -9.20 -29.32 18.81
CA GLN A 789 -9.79 -29.78 17.55
C GLN A 789 -8.74 -30.05 16.46
N ASP A 790 -7.68 -29.25 16.38
CA ASP A 790 -6.60 -29.40 15.39
C ASP A 790 -5.25 -28.87 15.90
N PRO A 791 -4.53 -29.66 16.72
CA PRO A 791 -3.19 -29.31 17.20
C PRO A 791 -2.18 -29.16 16.06
N SER A 792 -2.33 -29.94 14.98
CA SER A 792 -1.42 -29.97 13.83
C SER A 792 -1.51 -28.69 13.00
N LEU A 793 -2.72 -28.17 12.75
CA LEU A 793 -2.89 -26.86 12.10
C LEU A 793 -2.28 -25.74 12.95
N THR A 794 -2.35 -25.85 14.28
CA THR A 794 -1.71 -24.90 15.19
C THR A 794 -0.19 -24.96 15.07
N GLU A 795 0.39 -26.16 15.02
CA GLU A 795 1.82 -26.35 14.74
C GLU A 795 2.22 -25.76 13.39
N ASP A 796 1.51 -26.09 12.30
CA ASP A 796 1.83 -25.61 10.95
C ASP A 796 1.85 -24.07 10.87
N ILE A 797 0.88 -23.38 11.49
CA ILE A 797 0.83 -21.91 11.56
C ILE A 797 2.07 -21.34 12.26
N LEU A 798 2.46 -21.94 13.39
CA LEU A 798 3.58 -21.49 14.20
C LEU A 798 4.94 -21.78 13.55
N LYS A 799 5.04 -22.93 12.89
CA LYS A 799 6.18 -23.33 12.07
C LYS A 799 6.38 -22.37 10.90
N GLU A 800 5.31 -22.01 10.18
CA GLU A 800 5.43 -21.04 9.09
C GLU A 800 5.80 -19.64 9.60
N ALA A 801 5.29 -19.21 10.76
CA ALA A 801 5.73 -17.97 11.40
C ALA A 801 7.25 -17.99 11.70
N LYS A 802 7.79 -19.12 12.21
CA LYS A 802 9.24 -19.29 12.37
C LYS A 802 9.99 -19.29 11.05
N ASN A 803 9.50 -20.00 10.02
CA ASN A 803 10.13 -20.09 8.70
C ASN A 803 10.37 -18.72 8.07
N ILE A 804 9.42 -17.78 8.21
CA ILE A 804 9.53 -16.43 7.65
C ILE A 804 10.28 -15.45 8.57
N GLY A 805 10.81 -15.90 9.71
CA GLY A 805 11.66 -15.11 10.59
C GLY A 805 10.98 -14.43 11.77
N ILE A 806 9.78 -14.85 12.19
CA ILE A 806 9.18 -14.33 13.44
C ILE A 806 9.91 -14.90 14.65
N LYS A 807 10.64 -14.03 15.33
CA LYS A 807 11.50 -14.36 16.47
C LYS A 807 10.67 -14.65 17.72
N TYR A 808 9.77 -13.74 18.10
CA TYR A 808 9.01 -13.82 19.33
C TYR A 808 7.59 -14.34 19.07
N ILE A 809 7.13 -15.33 19.83
CA ILE A 809 5.74 -15.80 19.73
C ILE A 809 5.15 -15.93 21.14
N ARG A 810 3.95 -15.38 21.31
CA ARG A 810 3.12 -15.46 22.51
C ARG A 810 1.98 -16.46 22.30
N GLY A 811 1.78 -17.35 23.26
CA GLY A 811 0.63 -18.25 23.28
C GLY A 811 -0.59 -17.59 23.93
N HIS A 812 -1.76 -17.78 23.30
CA HIS A 812 -3.04 -17.20 23.74
C HIS A 812 -4.15 -18.22 23.42
N LEU A 813 -4.72 -18.92 24.41
CA LEU A 813 -4.44 -18.87 25.86
C LEU A 813 -4.59 -20.25 26.50
N LEU A 814 -4.04 -20.42 27.71
CA LEU A 814 -4.04 -21.69 28.43
C LEU A 814 -5.38 -22.04 29.12
N ALA A 815 -6.05 -21.09 29.78
CA ALA A 815 -7.29 -21.37 30.52
C ALA A 815 -8.33 -20.22 30.44
N PRO A 816 -9.55 -20.46 29.91
CA PRO A 816 -10.61 -19.46 29.91
C PRO A 816 -11.08 -19.17 31.35
N PRO A 817 -11.45 -17.93 31.69
CA PRO A 817 -12.03 -17.65 33.00
C PRO A 817 -13.56 -17.87 33.04
N ALA A 818 -14.22 -17.74 31.88
CA ALA A 818 -15.67 -17.81 31.67
C ALA A 818 -16.05 -17.45 30.21
N PRO A 819 -17.27 -17.78 29.74
CA PRO A 819 -18.27 -18.60 30.44
C PRO A 819 -18.15 -20.10 30.10
N PHE A 820 -18.62 -20.94 31.02
CA PHE A 820 -18.86 -22.38 30.78
C PHE A 820 -20.24 -22.68 30.20
N VAL A 821 -20.76 -21.77 29.38
CA VAL A 821 -21.83 -22.12 28.45
C VAL A 821 -21.17 -22.42 27.12
N TYR A 822 -21.06 -23.70 26.77
CA TYR A 822 -20.62 -24.05 25.42
C TYR A 822 -21.65 -23.57 24.41
N THR A 823 -21.24 -22.63 23.56
CA THR A 823 -21.98 -22.21 22.38
C THR A 823 -21.28 -22.73 21.14
N GLU A 824 -22.04 -23.10 20.11
CA GLU A 824 -21.45 -23.45 18.82
C GLU A 824 -20.65 -22.25 18.28
N GLY A 825 -19.38 -22.47 17.92
CA GLY A 825 -18.45 -21.41 17.54
C GLY A 825 -17.64 -20.79 18.70
N ASN A 826 -17.77 -21.24 19.95
CA ASN A 826 -16.89 -20.82 21.04
C ASN A 826 -15.43 -21.26 20.76
N THR A 827 -14.47 -20.35 20.83
CA THR A 827 -13.05 -20.64 20.56
C THR A 827 -12.24 -21.02 21.81
N THR A 828 -12.72 -20.70 23.01
CA THR A 828 -11.95 -20.81 24.26
C THR A 828 -12.40 -21.95 25.18
N THR A 829 -13.68 -22.31 25.17
CA THR A 829 -14.25 -23.27 26.13
C THR A 829 -14.57 -24.60 25.44
N PRO A 830 -13.82 -25.70 25.72
CA PRO A 830 -14.16 -27.05 25.28
C PRO A 830 -15.56 -27.51 25.69
N LYS A 831 -16.11 -28.46 24.93
CA LYS A 831 -17.46 -29.03 25.16
C LYS A 831 -17.62 -29.76 26.49
N ASP A 832 -16.53 -30.31 27.03
CA ASP A 832 -16.53 -31.10 28.26
C ASP A 832 -16.45 -30.24 29.53
N LEU A 833 -15.86 -29.04 29.47
CA LEU A 833 -15.70 -28.17 30.66
C LEU A 833 -17.03 -27.83 31.37
N PRO A 834 -18.15 -27.53 30.69
CA PRO A 834 -19.45 -27.33 31.34
C PRO A 834 -19.97 -28.53 32.13
N GLU A 835 -19.63 -29.76 31.71
CA GLU A 835 -20.10 -30.99 32.37
C GLU A 835 -19.32 -31.28 33.66
N ILE A 836 -18.01 -30.95 33.67
CA ILE A 836 -17.12 -31.13 34.83
C ILE A 836 -16.99 -29.87 35.70
N TYR A 837 -17.62 -28.75 35.32
CA TYR A 837 -17.44 -27.45 35.96
C TYR A 837 -17.63 -27.48 37.48
N ASN A 838 -18.63 -28.21 37.96
CA ASN A 838 -18.96 -28.30 39.40
C ASN A 838 -18.08 -29.33 40.17
N ASP A 839 -17.10 -29.96 39.52
CA ASP A 839 -16.12 -30.86 40.13
C ASP A 839 -14.72 -30.23 40.01
N LYS A 840 -14.30 -29.55 41.08
CA LYS A 840 -13.02 -28.82 41.14
C LYS A 840 -11.82 -29.70 40.81
N ASP A 841 -11.82 -30.97 41.23
CA ASP A 841 -10.70 -31.88 41.00
C ASP A 841 -10.67 -32.35 39.54
N ALA A 842 -11.83 -32.65 38.94
CA ALA A 842 -11.93 -32.96 37.52
C ALA A 842 -11.55 -31.75 36.63
N LEU A 843 -12.03 -30.56 36.97
CA LEU A 843 -11.70 -29.30 36.28
C LEU A 843 -10.20 -29.00 36.35
N LEU A 844 -9.59 -29.04 37.54
CA LEU A 844 -8.14 -28.85 37.73
C LEU A 844 -7.32 -29.90 36.98
N LYS A 845 -7.75 -31.17 36.99
CA LYS A 845 -7.07 -32.21 36.22
C LYS A 845 -7.12 -31.90 34.72
N ARG A 846 -8.29 -31.50 34.20
CA ARG A 846 -8.48 -31.20 32.77
C ARG A 846 -7.71 -29.94 32.33
N ILE A 847 -7.63 -28.92 33.19
CA ILE A 847 -6.71 -27.78 33.02
C ILE A 847 -5.26 -28.28 32.95
N LYS A 848 -4.83 -29.10 33.92
CA LYS A 848 -3.45 -29.61 33.96
C LYS A 848 -3.09 -30.43 32.72
N ASP A 849 -3.94 -31.36 32.33
CA ASP A 849 -3.73 -32.22 31.16
C ASP A 849 -3.55 -31.36 29.89
N HIS A 850 -4.42 -30.36 29.67
CA HIS A 850 -4.31 -29.46 28.51
C HIS A 850 -3.05 -28.59 28.57
N VAL A 851 -2.75 -27.97 29.73
CA VAL A 851 -1.57 -27.09 29.87
C VAL A 851 -0.27 -27.88 29.67
N ASP A 852 -0.15 -29.06 30.28
CA ASP A 852 1.01 -29.95 30.05
C ASP A 852 1.14 -30.31 28.56
N GLU A 853 0.03 -30.64 27.89
CA GLU A 853 0.02 -31.03 26.47
C GLU A 853 0.42 -29.88 25.54
N ILE A 854 -0.29 -28.74 25.58
CA ILE A 854 -0.09 -27.62 24.66
C ILE A 854 1.29 -26.97 24.83
N THR A 855 1.76 -26.80 26.08
CA THR A 855 3.07 -26.20 26.35
C THR A 855 4.23 -27.14 26.04
N THR A 856 4.03 -28.47 26.14
CA THR A 856 5.03 -29.46 25.71
C THR A 856 5.09 -29.56 24.18
N HIS A 857 3.93 -29.64 23.52
CA HIS A 857 3.84 -29.78 22.07
C HIS A 857 4.38 -28.54 21.35
N LEU A 858 3.96 -27.34 21.77
CA LEU A 858 4.32 -26.09 21.10
C LEU A 858 5.65 -25.48 21.62
N LYS A 859 6.42 -26.20 22.45
CA LYS A 859 7.61 -25.69 23.14
C LYS A 859 8.70 -25.13 22.22
N GLU A 860 8.86 -25.72 21.04
CA GLU A 860 9.84 -25.25 20.04
C GLU A 860 9.47 -23.86 19.47
N TYR A 861 8.17 -23.59 19.36
CA TYR A 861 7.65 -22.39 18.73
C TYR A 861 7.34 -21.27 19.75
N ILE A 862 6.77 -21.64 20.91
CA ILE A 862 6.34 -20.75 22.01
C ILE A 862 7.07 -21.12 23.33
N PRO A 863 8.42 -21.01 23.39
CA PRO A 863 9.20 -21.42 24.56
C PRO A 863 9.09 -20.51 25.80
N TYR A 864 8.64 -19.26 25.64
CA TYR A 864 8.88 -18.21 26.65
C TYR A 864 7.67 -17.38 27.10
N GLU A 865 6.50 -17.44 26.47
CA GLU A 865 5.41 -16.52 26.84
C GLU A 865 4.00 -17.06 26.56
N TRP A 866 3.16 -17.03 27.60
CA TRP A 866 1.76 -17.45 27.53
C TRP A 866 0.83 -16.55 28.34
N ASP A 867 -0.34 -16.28 27.79
CA ASP A 867 -1.51 -15.89 28.58
C ASP A 867 -2.03 -17.11 29.32
N VAL A 868 -1.97 -17.06 30.65
CA VAL A 868 -2.52 -18.14 31.48
C VAL A 868 -4.03 -17.98 31.58
N VAL A 869 -4.49 -16.76 31.89
CA VAL A 869 -5.91 -16.40 32.02
C VAL A 869 -6.15 -15.05 31.31
N ASN A 870 -7.31 -14.93 30.64
CA ASN A 870 -7.68 -13.78 29.82
C ASN A 870 -9.08 -13.26 30.18
N GLU A 871 -9.22 -11.99 30.58
CA GLU A 871 -10.49 -11.28 30.88
C GLU A 871 -11.22 -11.66 32.18
N ALA A 872 -10.51 -12.25 33.15
CA ALA A 872 -11.10 -12.72 34.42
C ALA A 872 -11.64 -11.61 35.35
N ALA A 873 -11.36 -10.33 35.08
CA ALA A 873 -11.93 -9.23 35.88
C ALA A 873 -13.45 -9.18 35.71
N ARG A 874 -13.91 -9.20 34.46
CA ARG A 874 -15.34 -9.14 34.07
C ARG A 874 -15.94 -10.49 33.65
N ARG A 875 -15.14 -11.50 33.30
CA ARG A 875 -15.61 -12.86 33.03
C ARG A 875 -15.26 -13.75 34.22
N HIS A 876 -16.20 -13.95 35.14
CA HIS A 876 -15.84 -14.40 36.49
C HIS A 876 -16.53 -15.66 37.01
N ASP A 877 -17.19 -16.47 36.16
CA ASP A 877 -17.87 -17.71 36.62
C ASP A 877 -16.94 -18.62 37.46
N ILE A 878 -15.72 -18.92 36.99
CA ILE A 878 -14.70 -19.68 37.74
C ILE A 878 -14.43 -19.06 39.12
N ARG A 879 -14.27 -17.74 39.16
CA ARG A 879 -13.87 -16.97 40.34
C ARG A 879 -15.01 -16.88 41.36
N ASP A 880 -16.25 -16.85 40.89
CA ASP A 880 -17.43 -16.77 41.76
C ASP A 880 -17.71 -18.10 42.48
N GLU A 881 -17.47 -19.24 41.82
CA GLU A 881 -17.62 -20.57 42.42
C GLU A 881 -16.43 -20.97 43.30
N TYR A 882 -15.20 -20.72 42.85
CA TYR A 882 -13.98 -21.26 43.47
C TYR A 882 -12.99 -20.21 44.01
N GLY A 883 -13.31 -18.91 43.90
CA GLY A 883 -12.44 -17.83 44.32
C GLY A 883 -11.17 -17.68 43.48
N LEU A 884 -10.20 -16.93 43.99
CA LEU A 884 -8.87 -16.78 43.38
C LEU A 884 -8.00 -18.04 43.54
N GLU A 885 -8.39 -19.00 44.38
CA GLU A 885 -7.60 -20.22 44.64
C GLU A 885 -7.39 -21.04 43.38
N ILE A 886 -8.45 -21.25 42.58
CA ILE A 886 -8.34 -22.02 41.34
C ILE A 886 -7.51 -21.30 40.28
N ILE A 887 -7.59 -19.96 40.21
CA ILE A 887 -6.72 -19.14 39.34
C ILE A 887 -5.26 -19.32 39.76
N LYS A 888 -4.96 -19.27 41.07
CA LYS A 888 -3.62 -19.57 41.58
C LYS A 888 -3.16 -20.97 41.14
N GLN A 889 -4.01 -21.98 41.28
CA GLN A 889 -3.69 -23.34 40.87
C GLN A 889 -3.42 -23.45 39.36
N THR A 890 -4.12 -22.69 38.51
CA THR A 890 -3.83 -22.59 37.07
C THR A 890 -2.44 -21.97 36.81
N TYR A 891 -2.06 -20.90 37.53
CA TYR A 891 -0.72 -20.33 37.43
C TYR A 891 0.37 -21.28 37.96
N ASP A 892 0.12 -21.98 39.06
CA ASP A 892 1.05 -23.00 39.61
C ASP A 892 1.28 -24.14 38.59
N ILE A 893 0.21 -24.59 37.91
CA ILE A 893 0.27 -25.57 36.81
C ILE A 893 1.09 -25.02 35.62
N ALA A 894 0.80 -23.81 35.16
CA ALA A 894 1.51 -23.18 34.05
C ALA A 894 3.00 -22.95 34.36
N ARG A 895 3.33 -22.54 35.59
CA ARG A 895 4.72 -22.40 36.08
C ARG A 895 5.42 -23.76 36.13
N GLN A 896 4.74 -24.83 36.55
CA GLN A 896 5.30 -26.18 36.53
C GLN A 896 5.64 -26.66 35.11
N ALA A 897 4.77 -26.38 34.13
CA ALA A 897 4.96 -26.82 32.75
C ALA A 897 6.01 -25.99 31.98
N MET A 898 5.97 -24.67 32.12
CA MET A 898 6.87 -23.73 31.44
C MET A 898 8.24 -23.56 32.13
N GLY A 899 8.30 -23.74 33.45
CA GLY A 899 9.48 -23.50 34.29
C GLY A 899 9.77 -22.00 34.53
N GLU A 900 10.87 -21.74 35.25
CA GLU A 900 11.33 -20.40 35.67
C GLU A 900 11.62 -19.44 34.50
N THR A 901 11.84 -19.96 33.28
CA THR A 901 12.12 -19.14 32.08
C THR A 901 10.86 -18.76 31.30
N GLY A 902 9.70 -19.34 31.62
CA GLY A 902 8.43 -18.97 31.01
C GLY A 902 7.89 -17.68 31.62
N ARG A 903 7.43 -16.75 30.78
CA ARG A 903 6.76 -15.51 31.20
C ARG A 903 5.26 -15.74 31.20
N LEU A 904 4.65 -15.78 32.39
CA LEU A 904 3.22 -16.00 32.58
C LEU A 904 2.47 -14.67 32.68
N TYR A 905 1.55 -14.42 31.75
CA TYR A 905 0.79 -13.17 31.70
C TYR A 905 -0.65 -13.35 32.20
N TYR A 906 -1.16 -12.28 32.82
CA TYR A 906 -2.60 -12.00 32.92
C TYR A 906 -2.98 -10.98 31.84
N ASN A 907 -4.05 -11.18 31.07
CA ASN A 907 -4.44 -10.32 29.95
C ASN A 907 -5.89 -9.83 30.08
N ASP A 908 -6.17 -8.55 29.85
CA ASP A 908 -7.54 -7.99 29.95
C ASP A 908 -7.72 -6.71 29.08
N PHE A 909 -8.97 -6.39 28.70
CA PHE A 909 -9.35 -5.12 28.08
C PHE A 909 -9.90 -4.09 29.07
N THR A 910 -10.47 -4.55 30.19
CA THR A 910 -11.09 -3.65 31.16
C THR A 910 -10.04 -3.22 32.18
N LEU A 911 -9.72 -1.94 32.22
CA LEU A 911 -8.76 -1.36 33.18
C LEU A 911 -9.49 -0.44 34.20
N ASP A 912 -10.66 -0.89 34.65
CA ASP A 912 -11.50 -0.24 35.66
C ASP A 912 -11.24 -0.79 37.08
N GLN A 913 -12.00 -0.34 38.08
CA GLN A 913 -11.82 -0.76 39.47
C GLN A 913 -11.87 -2.29 39.66
N THR A 914 -12.69 -3.01 38.89
CA THR A 914 -12.79 -4.48 38.95
C THR A 914 -11.47 -5.18 38.62
N PHE A 915 -10.69 -4.57 37.71
CA PHE A 915 -9.36 -5.06 37.36
C PHE A 915 -8.35 -4.78 38.47
N TYR A 916 -8.36 -3.58 39.07
CA TYR A 916 -7.49 -3.26 40.21
C TYR A 916 -7.79 -4.16 41.41
N ASP A 917 -9.07 -4.37 41.75
CA ASP A 917 -9.51 -5.27 42.82
C ASP A 917 -9.02 -6.71 42.59
N MET A 918 -9.01 -7.16 41.32
CA MET A 918 -8.48 -8.48 40.95
C MET A 918 -6.94 -8.54 41.03
N MET A 919 -6.23 -7.49 40.61
CA MET A 919 -4.77 -7.42 40.70
C MET A 919 -4.27 -7.32 42.14
N ASP A 920 -4.96 -6.55 42.98
CA ASP A 920 -4.73 -6.50 44.43
C ASP A 920 -4.97 -7.89 45.04
N GLY A 921 -6.08 -8.55 44.65
CA GLY A 921 -6.36 -9.93 45.02
C GLY A 921 -5.29 -10.94 44.57
N PHE A 922 -4.66 -10.76 43.40
CA PHE A 922 -3.53 -11.58 42.95
C PHE A 922 -2.31 -11.41 43.86
N VAL A 923 -2.02 -10.18 44.30
CA VAL A 923 -0.93 -9.90 45.26
C VAL A 923 -1.24 -10.52 46.62
N GLU A 924 -2.47 -10.35 47.14
CA GLU A 924 -2.90 -10.91 48.42
C GLU A 924 -2.90 -12.45 48.44
N ALA A 925 -3.34 -13.08 47.35
CA ALA A 925 -3.37 -14.55 47.19
C ALA A 925 -2.00 -15.15 46.83
N GLY A 926 -0.98 -14.34 46.56
CA GLY A 926 0.35 -14.81 46.15
C GLY A 926 0.34 -15.52 44.79
N ILE A 927 -0.42 -14.99 43.82
CA ILE A 927 -0.46 -15.50 42.44
C ILE A 927 0.76 -14.98 41.70
N ASP A 928 1.62 -15.90 41.27
CA ASP A 928 2.88 -15.57 40.61
C ASP A 928 2.69 -15.36 39.09
N ILE A 929 2.60 -14.09 38.69
CA ILE A 929 2.60 -13.66 37.29
C ILE A 929 3.89 -12.89 36.96
N ASP A 930 4.35 -12.97 35.72
CA ASP A 930 5.51 -12.22 35.22
C ASP A 930 5.12 -10.87 34.59
N GLY A 931 3.90 -10.78 34.04
CA GLY A 931 3.46 -9.63 33.27
C GLY A 931 1.95 -9.43 33.19
N ILE A 932 1.57 -8.23 32.75
CA ILE A 932 0.21 -7.76 32.56
C ILE A 932 0.06 -7.37 31.07
N GLY A 933 -0.88 -8.03 30.40
CA GLY A 933 -1.29 -7.78 29.03
C GLY A 933 -2.47 -6.82 28.97
N LEU A 934 -2.33 -5.76 28.18
CA LEU A 934 -3.30 -4.68 28.02
C LEU A 934 -3.88 -4.76 26.61
N GLN A 935 -5.07 -5.36 26.44
CA GLN A 935 -5.64 -5.65 25.12
C GLN A 935 -5.69 -4.39 24.23
N SER A 936 -6.14 -3.25 24.78
CA SER A 936 -6.03 -1.94 24.11
C SER A 936 -6.85 -1.78 22.82
N HIS A 937 -8.07 -2.32 22.79
CA HIS A 937 -9.05 -2.04 21.74
C HIS A 937 -9.66 -0.63 21.89
N TYR A 938 -9.62 0.19 20.84
CA TYR A 938 -10.16 1.56 20.87
C TYR A 938 -11.24 1.80 19.79
N GLY A 939 -12.30 2.52 20.17
CA GLY A 939 -13.31 3.07 19.24
C GLY A 939 -13.32 4.60 19.16
N SER A 940 -12.38 5.25 19.84
CA SER A 940 -12.17 6.71 19.87
C SER A 940 -10.76 6.99 20.39
N PRO A 941 -10.09 8.08 19.96
CA PRO A 941 -8.76 8.40 20.43
C PRO A 941 -8.80 8.82 21.91
N LEU A 942 -7.96 8.21 22.75
CA LEU A 942 -7.74 8.66 24.13
C LEU A 942 -6.60 9.70 24.20
N ASN A 943 -6.50 10.43 25.31
CA ASN A 943 -5.31 11.24 25.60
C ASN A 943 -4.11 10.31 25.87
N PRO A 944 -3.00 10.41 25.11
CA PRO A 944 -1.71 9.77 25.39
C PRO A 944 -1.23 9.83 26.85
N GLU A 945 -1.37 10.96 27.54
CA GLU A 945 -0.99 11.08 28.96
C GLU A 945 -1.86 10.22 29.87
N SER A 946 -3.14 10.04 29.52
CA SER A 946 -4.04 9.19 30.29
C SER A 946 -3.72 7.71 30.08
N ILE A 947 -3.28 7.33 28.87
CA ILE A 947 -2.75 6.00 28.58
C ILE A 947 -1.45 5.76 29.37
N TYR A 948 -0.53 6.74 29.40
CA TYR A 948 0.70 6.66 30.20
C TYR A 948 0.42 6.50 31.69
N ASN A 949 -0.53 7.27 32.24
CA ASN A 949 -0.95 7.16 33.64
C ASN A 949 -1.61 5.80 33.97
N ILE A 950 -2.24 5.13 33.00
CA ILE A 950 -2.70 3.75 33.16
C ILE A 950 -1.48 2.82 33.25
N TYR A 951 -0.50 2.95 32.36
CA TYR A 951 0.72 2.14 32.40
C TYR A 951 1.48 2.28 33.73
N GLU A 952 1.63 3.49 34.26
CA GLU A 952 2.26 3.73 35.58
C GLU A 952 1.53 2.99 36.71
N LYS A 953 0.19 2.99 36.71
CA LYS A 953 -0.60 2.22 37.68
C LYS A 953 -0.43 0.71 37.53
N MET A 954 -0.36 0.20 36.30
CA MET A 954 -0.08 -1.23 36.06
C MET A 954 1.35 -1.60 36.50
N ALA A 955 2.31 -0.72 36.26
CA ALA A 955 3.72 -0.92 36.62
C ALA A 955 3.96 -0.90 38.14
N ALA A 956 3.10 -0.24 38.92
CA ALA A 956 3.16 -0.23 40.38
C ALA A 956 3.05 -1.64 41.00
N TYR A 957 2.45 -2.61 40.31
CA TYR A 957 2.46 -4.03 40.70
C TYR A 957 3.82 -4.73 40.53
N GLY A 958 4.84 -4.04 40.01
CA GLY A 958 6.20 -4.57 39.83
C GLY A 958 6.32 -5.59 38.70
N LYS A 959 5.38 -5.59 37.74
CA LYS A 959 5.29 -6.56 36.64
C LYS A 959 5.69 -5.94 35.30
N ARG A 960 6.04 -6.80 34.33
CA ARG A 960 6.19 -6.40 32.92
C ARG A 960 4.84 -6.00 32.35
N LEU A 961 4.83 -5.07 31.41
CA LEU A 961 3.65 -4.67 30.65
C LEU A 961 3.82 -5.03 29.18
N LYS A 962 2.74 -5.41 28.53
CA LYS A 962 2.68 -5.56 27.08
C LYS A 962 1.34 -5.02 26.57
N VAL A 963 1.35 -4.26 25.49
CA VAL A 963 0.13 -4.01 24.71
C VAL A 963 -0.08 -5.21 23.80
N THR A 964 -1.25 -5.81 23.84
CA THR A 964 -1.41 -7.21 23.41
C THR A 964 -2.36 -7.41 22.23
N GLU A 965 -3.33 -6.53 22.04
CA GLU A 965 -4.42 -6.68 21.06
C GLU A 965 -4.78 -5.32 20.42
N TYR A 966 -3.79 -4.44 20.19
CA TYR A 966 -4.06 -3.07 19.75
C TYR A 966 -4.83 -3.03 18.42
N ASP A 967 -5.96 -2.34 18.44
CA ASP A 967 -6.68 -1.87 17.28
C ASP A 967 -7.38 -0.53 17.57
N PHE A 968 -7.78 0.18 16.51
CA PHE A 968 -8.50 1.44 16.65
C PHE A 968 -9.54 1.58 15.53
N SER A 969 -10.82 1.38 15.84
CA SER A 969 -11.92 1.55 14.88
C SER A 969 -12.25 3.02 14.64
N THR A 970 -12.06 3.46 13.39
CA THR A 970 -12.53 4.75 12.87
C THR A 970 -12.61 4.71 11.33
N THR A 971 -13.43 5.58 10.74
CA THR A 971 -13.46 5.84 9.29
C THR A 971 -12.49 6.96 8.86
N ASP A 972 -11.89 7.67 9.82
CA ASP A 972 -10.91 8.72 9.58
C ASP A 972 -9.49 8.15 9.70
N PHE A 973 -8.91 7.78 8.56
CA PHE A 973 -7.61 7.10 8.53
C PHE A 973 -6.43 8.04 8.81
N GLU A 974 -6.61 9.35 8.71
CA GLU A 974 -5.61 10.34 9.11
C GLU A 974 -5.58 10.48 10.64
N LEU A 975 -6.76 10.56 11.28
CA LEU A 975 -6.89 10.42 12.73
C LEU A 975 -6.28 9.10 13.20
N GLN A 976 -6.59 8.00 12.53
CA GLN A 976 -6.10 6.67 12.89
C GLN A 976 -4.58 6.61 12.89
N ALA A 977 -3.92 7.24 11.91
CA ALA A 977 -2.47 7.34 11.84
C ALA A 977 -1.89 8.28 12.91
N ASN A 978 -2.49 9.46 13.10
CA ASN A 978 -2.07 10.42 14.13
C ASN A 978 -2.19 9.81 15.55
N PHE A 979 -3.28 9.10 15.86
CA PHE A 979 -3.45 8.39 17.13
C PHE A 979 -2.51 7.19 17.23
N THR A 980 -2.32 6.39 16.16
CA THR A 980 -1.37 5.26 16.19
C THR A 980 0.06 5.72 16.46
N ARG A 981 0.50 6.84 15.85
CA ARG A 981 1.80 7.47 16.15
C ARG A 981 1.94 7.76 17.64
N ASP A 982 0.96 8.45 18.20
CA ASP A 982 1.01 8.94 19.56
C ASP A 982 0.84 7.81 20.59
N PHE A 983 0.05 6.79 20.26
CA PHE A 983 -0.07 5.55 21.02
C PHE A 983 1.23 4.74 21.03
N MET A 984 1.89 4.58 19.88
CA MET A 984 3.20 3.92 19.78
C MET A 984 4.27 4.65 20.58
N ILE A 985 4.37 5.99 20.46
CA ILE A 985 5.31 6.81 21.24
C ILE A 985 5.05 6.64 22.73
N THR A 986 3.79 6.72 23.17
CA THR A 986 3.41 6.54 24.58
C THR A 986 3.86 5.18 25.10
N THR A 987 3.53 4.12 24.36
CA THR A 987 3.82 2.72 24.69
C THR A 987 5.33 2.45 24.75
N PHE A 988 6.09 2.90 23.75
CA PHE A 988 7.54 2.72 23.71
C PHE A 988 8.26 3.56 24.80
N SER A 989 7.69 4.71 25.21
CA SER A 989 8.23 5.59 26.27
C SER A 989 8.08 5.09 27.70
N HIS A 990 7.42 3.94 27.93
CA HIS A 990 7.17 3.44 29.28
C HIS A 990 8.18 2.32 29.67
N PRO A 991 8.90 2.44 30.81
CA PRO A 991 10.06 1.60 31.12
C PRO A 991 9.76 0.11 31.41
N SER A 992 8.53 -0.20 31.84
CA SER A 992 8.06 -1.58 32.05
C SER A 992 7.42 -2.22 30.83
N MET A 993 7.31 -1.51 29.70
CA MET A 993 6.68 -2.03 28.49
C MET A 993 7.69 -2.84 27.66
N ASP A 994 7.34 -4.07 27.30
CA ASP A 994 8.21 -5.01 26.56
C ASP A 994 7.76 -5.25 25.10
N GLY A 995 6.53 -4.87 24.74
CA GLY A 995 6.02 -5.04 23.37
C GLY A 995 4.71 -4.30 23.07
N LEU A 996 4.40 -4.21 21.77
CA LEU A 996 3.12 -3.78 21.22
C LEU A 996 2.72 -4.76 20.11
N ILE A 997 1.69 -5.54 20.39
CA ILE A 997 1.06 -6.49 19.47
C ILE A 997 -0.28 -5.90 18.98
N MET A 998 -0.50 -5.89 17.68
CA MET A 998 -1.81 -5.56 17.08
C MET A 998 -2.73 -6.78 17.07
N TRP A 999 -4.04 -6.60 17.22
CA TRP A 999 -4.99 -7.71 17.03
C TRP A 999 -5.20 -8.11 15.56
N GLY A 1000 -4.74 -7.27 14.64
CA GLY A 1000 -4.69 -7.58 13.21
C GLY A 1000 -4.15 -6.38 12.43
N PHE A 1001 -3.59 -6.65 11.25
CA PHE A 1001 -3.04 -5.60 10.38
C PHE A 1001 -3.87 -5.33 9.12
N ARG A 1002 -4.73 -6.28 8.69
CA ARG A 1002 -5.53 -6.20 7.46
C ARG A 1002 -7.02 -6.06 7.74
N GLY A 1003 -7.59 -4.92 7.36
CA GLY A 1003 -8.90 -4.38 7.73
C GLY A 1003 -10.06 -5.37 7.90
N GLY A 1004 -10.66 -5.36 9.10
CA GLY A 1004 -11.96 -5.95 9.38
C GLY A 1004 -13.12 -5.03 8.99
N ALA A 1005 -14.35 -5.51 9.11
CA ALA A 1005 -15.58 -4.81 8.66
C ALA A 1005 -15.81 -3.42 9.31
N SER A 1006 -15.17 -3.17 10.45
CA SER A 1006 -15.20 -1.95 11.29
C SER A 1006 -14.03 -0.98 11.05
N ASN A 1007 -13.13 -1.28 10.11
CA ASN A 1007 -11.85 -0.57 9.90
C ASN A 1007 -10.88 -0.58 11.10
N GLN A 1008 -11.09 -1.43 12.12
CA GLN A 1008 -10.32 -1.47 13.37
C GLN A 1008 -8.80 -1.70 13.19
N TYR A 1009 -8.41 -2.57 12.27
CA TYR A 1009 -7.01 -2.85 11.99
C TYR A 1009 -6.36 -1.69 11.24
N VAL A 1010 -5.26 -1.17 11.78
CA VAL A 1010 -4.79 0.18 11.43
C VAL A 1010 -3.95 0.24 10.16
N LEU A 1011 -3.18 -0.80 9.84
CA LEU A 1011 -2.14 -0.74 8.79
C LEU A 1011 -2.66 -0.88 7.35
N PHE A 1012 -3.62 -1.78 7.10
CA PHE A 1012 -4.20 -2.00 5.77
C PHE A 1012 -5.72 -2.06 5.82
N ASP A 1013 -6.39 -1.67 4.73
CA ASP A 1013 -7.84 -1.84 4.59
C ASP A 1013 -8.22 -3.30 4.25
N ARG A 1014 -9.52 -3.56 4.09
CA ARG A 1014 -10.04 -4.89 3.71
C ARG A 1014 -9.65 -5.35 2.29
N ASN A 1015 -9.10 -4.45 1.48
CA ASN A 1015 -8.69 -4.66 0.08
C ASN A 1015 -7.15 -4.75 -0.06
N ASN A 1016 -6.40 -4.86 1.04
CA ASN A 1016 -4.94 -4.83 1.09
C ASN A 1016 -4.29 -3.47 0.72
N ASN A 1017 -5.04 -2.37 0.69
CA ASN A 1017 -4.44 -1.04 0.50
C ASN A 1017 -3.75 -0.59 1.78
N PRO A 1018 -2.51 -0.06 1.72
CA PRO A 1018 -1.86 0.53 2.89
C PRO A 1018 -2.62 1.77 3.33
N LYS A 1019 -2.89 1.86 4.62
CA LYS A 1019 -3.49 3.02 5.28
C LYS A 1019 -2.37 3.93 5.80
N PRO A 1020 -2.62 5.23 6.06
CA PRO A 1020 -1.59 6.17 6.51
C PRO A 1020 -0.85 5.73 7.80
N ALA A 1021 -1.48 4.90 8.64
CA ALA A 1021 -0.84 4.33 9.83
C ALA A 1021 0.28 3.32 9.51
N LEU A 1022 0.33 2.72 8.32
CA LEU A 1022 1.46 1.88 7.90
C LEU A 1022 2.75 2.69 7.77
N THR A 1023 2.68 3.88 7.18
CA THR A 1023 3.83 4.78 7.05
C THR A 1023 4.34 5.19 8.44
N VAL A 1024 3.43 5.49 9.37
CA VAL A 1024 3.76 5.75 10.78
C VAL A 1024 4.44 4.56 11.44
N TRP A 1025 3.87 3.36 11.29
CA TRP A 1025 4.40 2.12 11.88
C TRP A 1025 5.82 1.83 11.41
N GLN A 1026 6.04 1.88 10.09
CA GLN A 1026 7.33 1.60 9.48
C GLN A 1026 8.37 2.68 9.84
N ASP A 1027 8.01 3.96 9.75
CA ASP A 1027 8.91 5.09 10.07
C ASP A 1027 9.32 5.08 11.55
N LEU A 1028 8.39 4.85 12.48
CA LEU A 1028 8.76 4.77 13.90
C LEU A 1028 9.72 3.59 14.17
N ILE A 1029 9.42 2.39 13.67
CA ILE A 1029 10.17 1.18 14.04
C ILE A 1029 11.51 1.06 13.30
N TYR A 1030 11.50 1.18 11.97
CA TYR A 1030 12.63 0.83 11.10
C TYR A 1030 13.44 2.05 10.63
N ASN A 1031 12.97 3.28 10.90
CA ASN A 1031 13.74 4.50 10.69
C ASN A 1031 14.16 5.13 12.02
N LYS A 1032 13.20 5.68 12.78
CA LYS A 1032 13.51 6.49 13.98
C LYS A 1032 14.05 5.65 15.13
N TRP A 1033 13.48 4.47 15.37
CA TRP A 1033 13.88 3.53 16.42
C TRP A 1033 14.82 2.43 15.93
N TRP A 1034 15.60 2.70 14.87
CA TRP A 1034 16.50 1.72 14.25
C TRP A 1034 17.94 2.21 14.20
N THR A 1035 18.88 1.40 14.70
CA THR A 1035 20.31 1.70 14.67
C THR A 1035 20.95 1.27 13.36
N ASP A 1036 21.38 2.26 12.59
CA ASP A 1036 22.26 2.09 11.44
C ASP A 1036 23.33 3.18 11.55
N LYS A 1037 24.57 2.77 11.80
CA LYS A 1037 25.65 3.65 12.26
C LYS A 1037 27.00 3.21 11.71
N GLU A 1038 27.76 4.18 11.21
CA GLU A 1038 29.12 4.01 10.71
C GLU A 1038 30.08 4.97 11.43
N GLY A 1039 31.35 4.59 11.53
CA GLY A 1039 32.39 5.42 12.13
C GLY A 1039 33.76 4.76 12.09
N LYS A 1040 34.69 5.25 12.92
CA LYS A 1040 36.04 4.69 13.07
C LYS A 1040 36.38 4.47 14.55
N THR A 1041 37.27 3.53 14.82
CA THR A 1041 37.88 3.40 16.15
C THR A 1041 38.78 4.60 16.49
N ASP A 1042 38.69 5.05 17.73
CA ASP A 1042 39.47 6.16 18.29
C ASP A 1042 40.93 5.78 18.58
N SER A 1043 41.66 6.65 19.30
CA SER A 1043 43.04 6.39 19.73
C SER A 1043 43.20 5.24 20.73
N ASN A 1044 42.10 4.72 21.27
CA ASN A 1044 42.01 3.59 22.18
C ASN A 1044 41.41 2.36 21.48
N GLY A 1045 41.43 2.31 20.15
CA GLY A 1045 40.87 1.22 19.34
C GLY A 1045 39.36 1.01 19.54
N THR A 1046 38.62 2.02 20.00
CA THR A 1046 37.21 1.88 20.39
C THR A 1046 36.29 2.76 19.54
N PHE A 1047 35.17 2.20 19.08
CA PHE A 1047 34.06 2.95 18.49
C PHE A 1047 32.85 2.85 19.42
N ASN A 1048 32.37 3.98 19.93
CA ASN A 1048 31.20 4.06 20.81
C ASN A 1048 30.00 4.59 20.04
N VAL A 1049 28.85 3.94 20.22
CA VAL A 1049 27.61 4.30 19.53
C VAL A 1049 26.41 4.18 20.46
N ASP A 1050 25.55 5.19 20.47
CA ASP A 1050 24.25 5.10 21.15
C ASP A 1050 23.28 4.31 20.27
N ALA A 1051 22.91 3.12 20.74
CA ALA A 1051 22.26 2.08 19.96
C ALA A 1051 21.01 1.57 20.66
N TYR A 1052 19.92 1.41 19.91
CA TYR A 1052 18.68 0.77 20.39
C TYR A 1052 18.91 -0.68 20.80
N PHE A 1053 18.13 -1.20 21.73
CA PHE A 1053 18.27 -2.60 22.12
C PHE A 1053 17.83 -3.56 21.00
N GLY A 1054 18.67 -4.57 20.69
CA GLY A 1054 18.46 -5.50 19.58
C GLY A 1054 19.66 -6.38 19.24
N ASP A 1055 19.53 -7.10 18.12
CA ASP A 1055 20.62 -7.87 17.50
C ASP A 1055 21.25 -7.09 16.33
N TYR A 1056 22.56 -7.30 16.14
CA TYR A 1056 23.42 -6.46 15.33
C TYR A 1056 24.39 -7.24 14.45
N ASP A 1057 24.57 -6.79 13.21
CA ASP A 1057 25.72 -7.08 12.37
C ASP A 1057 26.80 -6.01 12.59
N ILE A 1058 28.03 -6.47 12.82
CA ILE A 1058 29.19 -5.64 13.06
C ILE A 1058 30.22 -5.93 11.97
N THR A 1059 30.53 -4.92 11.16
CA THR A 1059 31.57 -5.00 10.14
C THR A 1059 32.75 -4.11 10.55
N VAL A 1060 33.95 -4.68 10.55
CA VAL A 1060 35.21 -3.99 10.84
C VAL A 1060 36.12 -4.07 9.61
N THR A 1061 36.55 -2.93 9.07
CA THR A 1061 37.44 -2.84 7.92
C THR A 1061 38.72 -2.09 8.28
N LYS A 1062 39.88 -2.70 8.00
CA LYS A 1062 41.19 -2.08 8.20
C LYS A 1062 42.14 -2.50 7.09
N ASP A 1063 42.88 -1.54 6.52
CA ASP A 1063 43.90 -1.76 5.49
C ASP A 1063 43.45 -2.64 4.31
N GLY A 1064 42.18 -2.50 3.92
CA GLY A 1064 41.55 -3.24 2.82
C GLY A 1064 41.05 -4.65 3.16
N LYS A 1065 41.22 -5.11 4.41
CA LYS A 1065 40.61 -6.35 4.92
C LYS A 1065 39.31 -6.04 5.65
N THR A 1066 38.34 -6.95 5.58
CA THR A 1066 37.04 -6.82 6.24
C THR A 1066 36.72 -8.06 7.09
N TYR A 1067 36.24 -7.81 8.29
CA TYR A 1067 35.84 -8.80 9.29
C TYR A 1067 34.37 -8.57 9.63
N LYS A 1068 33.58 -9.64 9.74
CA LYS A 1068 32.17 -9.59 10.13
C LYS A 1068 31.95 -10.42 11.40
N THR A 1069 31.09 -9.94 12.29
CA THR A 1069 30.60 -10.68 13.46
C THR A 1069 29.21 -10.19 13.86
N THR A 1070 28.52 -10.91 14.73
CA THR A 1070 27.21 -10.50 15.25
C THR A 1070 27.29 -10.17 16.74
N ALA A 1071 26.39 -9.32 17.21
CA ALA A 1071 26.31 -8.90 18.61
C ALA A 1071 24.86 -8.76 19.09
N LYS A 1072 24.68 -8.77 20.41
CA LYS A 1072 23.39 -8.55 21.08
C LYS A 1072 23.56 -7.47 22.14
N LEU A 1073 22.82 -6.39 21.99
CA LEU A 1073 22.75 -5.31 22.96
C LEU A 1073 21.33 -5.31 23.52
N TYR A 1074 21.12 -5.98 24.65
CA TYR A 1074 19.80 -6.10 25.29
C TYR A 1074 19.82 -5.39 26.64
N LYS A 1075 18.65 -5.13 27.23
CA LYS A 1075 18.52 -4.60 28.59
C LYS A 1075 19.25 -5.53 29.59
N ASN A 1076 20.32 -5.02 30.22
CA ASN A 1076 21.25 -5.73 31.12
C ASN A 1076 22.27 -6.71 30.48
N SER A 1077 22.50 -6.68 29.17
CA SER A 1077 23.65 -7.37 28.55
C SER A 1077 24.99 -6.64 28.78
N ASP A 1078 26.10 -7.25 28.37
CA ASP A 1078 27.36 -6.51 28.20
C ASP A 1078 27.15 -5.33 27.23
N ARG A 1079 27.95 -4.28 27.41
CA ARG A 1079 28.02 -3.05 26.60
C ARG A 1079 29.27 -2.99 25.74
N THR A 1080 30.16 -3.96 25.86
CA THR A 1080 31.42 -4.04 25.10
C THR A 1080 31.40 -5.26 24.19
N LEU A 1081 31.80 -5.07 22.93
CA LEU A 1081 32.15 -6.14 22.00
C LEU A 1081 33.63 -6.04 21.64
N GLU A 1082 34.40 -7.09 21.87
CA GLU A 1082 35.78 -7.18 21.39
C GLU A 1082 35.84 -7.90 20.02
N VAL A 1083 36.47 -7.26 19.03
CA VAL A 1083 36.69 -7.81 17.69
C VAL A 1083 38.18 -7.94 17.42
N VAL A 1084 38.66 -9.14 17.07
CA VAL A 1084 40.08 -9.41 16.78
C VAL A 1084 40.32 -9.52 15.28
N ILE A 1085 41.32 -8.82 14.76
CA ILE A 1085 41.68 -8.75 13.32
C ILE A 1085 43.15 -9.14 13.06
N ASP A 1086 43.51 -9.40 11.78
CA ASP A 1086 44.84 -9.96 11.38
C ASP A 1086 45.93 -8.93 11.10
#